data_AF-A0A6I2LZS1-F1
#
_entry.id   AF-A0A6I2LZS1-F1
#
_cell.length_a   1.000
_cell.length_b   1.000
_cell.length_c   1.000
_cell.angle_alpha   90.00
_cell.angle_beta   90.00
_cell.angle_gamma   90.00
#
_symmetry.space_group_name_H-M   'P 1'
#
loop_
_entity.id
_entity.type
_entity.pdbx_description
1 polymer ?
#
loop_
_entity_poly.entity_id
_entity_poly.type
_entity_poly.pdbx_seq_one_letter_code
_entity_poly.pdbx_strand_id
1 'polypeptide(L)'
;MSTPPAGEPFASLDVLRRLHQQMLERQAGSDTAPLQTIPAGEIAAFLGRAGATGALLADPEDRRAVQRILDYWSADLIAASRRERVEVRPVQLAPYAAAAPKPEPEGAIRNPEEARQYIRLSALARQWRDSGAAGYLLGGEALDEAERFARDPDIAALIAASRGAQGRTLRRRQRIKNVALAVLVAVIALLGWMNWQTSLARQEAEVARQAAEGASEREAAARLAAEADRLAARTAEAQARMQATRANTERLRAEESARQATQQWRGQNSRNVELDAALDVLARQVHSGLLDPTSIPDARLRSILITRLTPADTPDPLLPYALPRATEAMPAGASGAQPEATIGVDEGEPHVQTADLATPAAEPALTFPGYDPGFLGMDLPLPAVTEAQAAMAWNGGEPLPYFYYSIILDTGRRMAILSAANLDRLQSRALPRAGDVFRPDPRLDPAQQPDPGIFDERGIERGRLVGRADISWGPALPSDTAEAAAFVAQMTSHYPNLVPQFAAVNQQSWPAIEDWVRLHHNPAASRVTILSGPVFGERGGLPEAYWKIAVSAGPEGLPTVDAFLVPNTPASAPDPEAYRTSVEEIALLTGLGFPEALIAAGSHGARLAARVPELEAADEATRRAAVQDLADLLRDPEAKEDDKLQVVEALLAASEGGRLAYLSPQTRVNLLFVLVQVPAENWMREAWLPLTARARRLAAADAVLGPQAQQLLAALRDGLGLEDGPDQTVYLQFAGYTHDQAVVLRKELQALGWDMPREEQIDAAQGLNQVRYHEGSEADAAAARLLAADLRAAGHSEVTAVGMEIIRNGILEVWISPPAGAAAGVEVRRPEPAPRD
;
A
#
# COMPACT_ATOMS: atom_id res chain seq x y z
N MET A 1 -31.89 65.80 -76.01
CA MET A 1 -31.60 66.23 -74.62
C MET A 1 -32.48 65.48 -73.62
N SER A 2 -32.02 64.33 -73.14
CA SER A 2 -32.52 63.71 -71.90
C SER A 2 -31.32 63.12 -71.16
N THR A 3 -31.00 63.69 -70.00
CA THR A 3 -30.00 63.18 -69.05
C THR A 3 -30.41 61.76 -68.63
N PRO A 4 -29.48 60.78 -68.51
CA PRO A 4 -29.84 59.51 -67.88
C PRO A 4 -30.41 59.79 -66.47
N PRO A 5 -31.48 59.10 -66.04
CA PRO A 5 -32.10 59.35 -64.75
C PRO A 5 -31.05 59.20 -63.64
N ALA A 6 -31.02 60.14 -62.70
CA ALA A 6 -30.10 60.09 -61.56
C ALA A 6 -30.39 58.84 -60.74
N GLY A 7 -29.61 57.78 -60.95
CA GLY A 7 -29.73 56.54 -60.20
C GLY A 7 -29.20 56.75 -58.78
N GLU A 8 -29.75 56.01 -57.81
CA GLU A 8 -29.27 56.05 -56.42
C GLU A 8 -27.77 55.73 -56.34
N PRO A 9 -26.99 56.48 -55.54
CA PRO A 9 -25.57 56.26 -55.40
C PRO A 9 -25.28 54.84 -54.89
N PHE A 10 -24.16 54.26 -55.31
CA PHE A 10 -23.65 53.03 -54.69
C PHE A 10 -23.37 53.26 -53.21
N ALA A 11 -23.69 52.24 -52.39
CA ALA A 11 -23.54 52.28 -50.93
C ALA A 11 -22.09 52.48 -50.46
N SER A 12 -21.10 52.08 -51.26
CA SER A 12 -19.68 52.33 -51.01
C SER A 12 -18.85 52.26 -52.29
N LEU A 13 -17.61 52.76 -52.22
CA LEU A 13 -16.64 52.70 -53.32
C LEU A 13 -16.29 51.25 -53.70
N ASP A 14 -16.20 50.34 -52.73
CA ASP A 14 -15.88 48.93 -52.99
C ASP A 14 -16.98 48.20 -53.75
N VAL A 15 -18.25 48.58 -53.51
CA VAL A 15 -19.38 48.05 -54.30
C VAL A 15 -19.29 48.51 -55.75
N LEU A 16 -18.97 49.79 -55.98
CA LEU A 16 -18.78 50.35 -57.32
C LEU A 16 -17.61 49.64 -58.04
N ARG A 17 -16.45 49.51 -57.39
CA ARG A 17 -15.25 48.87 -57.98
C ARG A 17 -15.50 47.40 -58.35
N ARG A 18 -16.17 46.63 -57.48
CA ARG A 18 -16.51 45.23 -57.79
C ARG A 18 -17.44 45.09 -58.98
N LEU A 19 -18.47 45.94 -59.08
CA LEU A 19 -19.38 45.92 -60.24
C LEU A 19 -18.67 46.36 -61.52
N HIS A 20 -17.81 47.37 -61.45
CA HIS A 20 -16.96 47.75 -62.58
C HIS A 20 -16.09 46.57 -63.07
N GLN A 21 -15.45 45.85 -62.16
CA GLN A 21 -14.61 44.71 -62.50
C GLN A 21 -15.43 43.56 -63.12
N GLN A 22 -16.60 43.25 -62.57
CA GLN A 22 -17.51 42.24 -63.14
C GLN A 22 -17.97 42.60 -64.57
N MET A 23 -18.24 43.88 -64.84
CA MET A 23 -18.58 44.34 -66.19
C MET A 23 -17.38 44.21 -67.15
N LEU A 24 -16.16 44.53 -66.72
CA LEU A 24 -14.95 44.32 -67.52
C LEU A 24 -14.72 42.84 -67.85
N GLU A 25 -14.89 41.95 -66.87
CA GLU A 25 -14.73 40.51 -67.06
C GLU A 25 -15.73 39.95 -68.08
N ARG A 26 -16.99 40.41 -68.06
CA ARG A 26 -18.01 40.03 -69.06
C ARG A 26 -17.68 40.53 -70.47
N GLN A 27 -17.04 41.69 -70.57
CA GLN A 27 -16.60 42.27 -71.84
C GLN A 27 -15.30 41.65 -72.38
N ALA A 28 -14.43 41.15 -71.49
CA ALA A 28 -13.16 40.51 -71.85
C ALA A 28 -13.31 39.03 -72.21
N GLY A 29 -14.35 38.34 -71.71
CA GLY A 29 -14.61 36.93 -71.96
C GLY A 29 -13.58 36.01 -71.28
N SER A 30 -13.93 34.72 -71.12
CA SER A 30 -13.01 33.70 -70.61
C SER A 30 -13.18 32.40 -71.41
N ASP A 31 -12.26 31.43 -71.26
CA ASP A 31 -12.35 30.12 -71.92
C ASP A 31 -13.65 29.35 -71.61
N THR A 32 -14.37 29.73 -70.54
CA THR A 32 -15.61 29.08 -70.08
C THR A 32 -16.88 29.93 -70.28
N ALA A 33 -16.76 31.19 -70.74
CA ALA A 33 -17.91 32.06 -71.02
C ALA A 33 -17.64 32.99 -72.21
N PRO A 34 -18.47 32.97 -73.28
CA PRO A 34 -18.22 33.78 -74.47
C PRO A 34 -18.35 35.28 -74.17
N LEU A 35 -17.58 36.09 -74.91
CA LEU A 35 -17.62 37.55 -74.91
C LEU A 35 -19.07 38.06 -74.98
N GLN A 36 -19.50 38.85 -74.00
CA GLN A 36 -20.83 39.46 -73.98
C GLN A 36 -20.75 40.95 -74.29
N THR A 37 -21.43 41.38 -75.34
CA THR A 37 -21.66 42.82 -75.59
C THR A 37 -22.61 43.36 -74.52
N ILE A 38 -22.15 44.32 -73.72
CA ILE A 38 -22.96 44.96 -72.69
C ILE A 38 -23.91 45.97 -73.37
N PRO A 39 -25.24 45.88 -73.16
CA PRO A 39 -26.19 46.81 -73.78
C PRO A 39 -25.97 48.25 -73.33
N ALA A 40 -26.21 49.22 -74.23
CA ALA A 40 -26.01 50.64 -73.93
C ALA A 40 -26.84 51.13 -72.71
N GLY A 41 -28.04 50.56 -72.51
CA GLY A 41 -28.89 50.87 -71.36
C GLY A 41 -28.30 50.45 -70.00
N GLU A 42 -27.57 49.33 -69.97
CA GLU A 42 -26.91 48.83 -68.75
C GLU A 42 -25.71 49.73 -68.38
N ILE A 43 -24.90 50.11 -69.37
CA ILE A 43 -23.78 51.04 -69.19
C ILE A 43 -24.30 52.43 -68.74
N ALA A 44 -25.39 52.92 -69.33
CA ALA A 44 -25.99 54.20 -68.94
C ALA A 44 -26.53 54.19 -67.51
N ALA A 45 -27.15 53.09 -67.06
CA ALA A 45 -27.62 52.94 -65.69
C ALA A 45 -26.45 52.88 -64.69
N PHE A 46 -25.38 52.16 -65.03
CA PHE A 46 -24.16 52.11 -64.23
C PHE A 46 -23.52 53.51 -64.08
N LEU A 47 -23.34 54.23 -65.18
CA LEU A 47 -22.80 55.59 -65.19
C LEU A 47 -23.62 56.57 -64.34
N GLY A 48 -24.95 56.50 -64.42
CA GLY A 48 -25.85 57.35 -63.63
C GLY A 48 -25.66 57.17 -62.12
N ARG A 49 -25.55 55.92 -61.65
CA ARG A 49 -25.32 55.61 -60.24
C ARG A 49 -23.90 55.92 -59.78
N ALA A 50 -22.90 55.60 -60.61
CA ALA A 50 -21.50 55.90 -60.32
C ALA A 50 -21.24 57.41 -60.24
N GLY A 51 -21.90 58.20 -61.10
CA GLY A 51 -21.87 59.67 -61.04
C GLY A 51 -22.47 60.21 -59.73
N ALA A 52 -23.62 59.67 -59.32
CA ALA A 52 -24.29 60.04 -58.07
C ALA A 52 -23.47 59.70 -56.82
N THR A 53 -22.68 58.61 -56.84
CA THR A 53 -21.78 58.24 -55.73
C THR A 53 -20.77 59.33 -55.40
N GLY A 54 -20.48 60.23 -56.34
CA GLY A 54 -19.69 61.45 -56.09
C GLY A 54 -20.16 62.28 -54.91
N ALA A 55 -21.46 62.30 -54.60
CA ALA A 55 -21.97 63.04 -53.44
C ALA A 55 -21.45 62.50 -52.09
N LEU A 56 -21.04 61.22 -52.03
CA LEU A 56 -20.62 60.52 -50.82
C LEU A 56 -19.09 60.44 -50.65
N LEU A 57 -18.32 60.76 -51.69
CA LEU A 57 -16.86 60.59 -51.70
C LEU A 57 -16.16 61.89 -51.30
N ALA A 58 -15.62 61.94 -50.09
CA ALA A 58 -14.88 63.10 -49.58
C ALA A 58 -13.41 63.13 -50.06
N ASP A 59 -12.78 61.96 -50.23
CA ASP A 59 -11.35 61.85 -50.56
C ASP A 59 -11.07 62.21 -52.04
N PRO A 60 -10.20 63.20 -52.32
CA PRO A 60 -9.80 63.54 -53.68
C PRO A 60 -9.24 62.38 -54.52
N GLU A 61 -8.54 61.41 -53.94
CA GLU A 61 -7.97 60.28 -54.69
C GLU A 61 -9.04 59.31 -55.17
N ASP A 62 -9.99 58.98 -54.28
CA ASP A 62 -11.12 58.12 -54.61
C ASP A 62 -12.05 58.77 -55.64
N ARG A 63 -12.28 60.08 -55.52
CA ARG A 63 -13.01 60.85 -56.54
C ARG A 63 -12.34 60.77 -57.92
N ARG A 64 -11.01 60.92 -57.99
CA ARG A 64 -10.27 60.74 -59.24
C ARG A 64 -10.38 59.32 -59.78
N ALA A 65 -10.34 58.31 -58.91
CA ALA A 65 -10.48 56.92 -59.32
C ALA A 65 -11.86 56.62 -59.93
N VAL A 66 -12.95 57.13 -59.32
CA VAL A 66 -14.30 56.95 -59.88
C VAL A 66 -14.50 57.75 -61.16
N GLN A 67 -13.93 58.97 -61.26
CA GLN A 67 -14.01 59.73 -62.51
C GLN A 67 -13.35 58.98 -63.68
N ARG A 68 -12.20 58.30 -63.47
CA ARG A 68 -11.58 57.45 -64.51
C ARG A 68 -12.49 56.29 -64.96
N ILE A 69 -13.22 55.68 -64.02
CA ILE A 69 -14.19 54.62 -64.35
C ILE A 69 -15.35 55.20 -65.18
N LEU A 70 -15.85 56.39 -64.81
CA LEU A 70 -16.89 57.09 -65.58
C LEU A 70 -16.42 57.43 -66.99
N ASP A 71 -15.17 57.90 -67.14
CA ASP A 71 -14.59 58.25 -68.44
C ASP A 71 -14.46 57.01 -69.35
N TYR A 72 -13.98 55.89 -68.80
CA TYR A 72 -13.86 54.62 -69.52
C TYR A 72 -15.22 54.15 -70.07
N TRP A 73 -16.23 54.04 -69.22
CA TRP A 73 -17.56 53.57 -69.63
C TRP A 73 -18.33 54.60 -70.44
N SER A 74 -18.04 55.89 -70.32
CA SER A 74 -18.61 56.91 -71.20
C SER A 74 -18.08 56.76 -72.64
N ALA A 75 -16.79 56.45 -72.80
CA ALA A 75 -16.22 56.16 -74.11
C ALA A 75 -16.83 54.88 -74.72
N ASP A 76 -16.98 53.83 -73.92
CA ASP A 76 -17.57 52.57 -74.37
C ASP A 76 -19.07 52.70 -74.70
N LEU A 77 -19.81 53.50 -73.91
CA LEU A 77 -21.20 53.84 -74.20
C LEU A 77 -21.35 54.62 -75.51
N ILE A 78 -20.43 55.52 -75.84
CA ILE A 78 -20.44 56.23 -77.14
C ILE A 78 -20.18 55.25 -78.29
N ALA A 79 -19.31 54.26 -78.10
CA ALA A 79 -19.07 53.22 -79.09
C ALA A 79 -20.29 52.31 -79.29
N ALA A 80 -20.96 51.92 -78.21
CA ALA A 80 -22.19 51.12 -78.22
C ALA A 80 -23.39 51.89 -78.79
N SER A 81 -23.58 53.16 -78.41
CA SER A 81 -24.73 53.98 -78.81
C SER A 81 -24.71 54.41 -80.28
N ARG A 82 -23.55 54.45 -80.93
CA ARG A 82 -23.44 54.60 -82.41
C ARG A 82 -24.08 53.44 -83.16
N ARG A 83 -24.07 52.23 -82.59
CA ARG A 83 -24.75 51.05 -83.17
C ARG A 83 -26.27 51.10 -82.94
N GLU A 84 -26.70 51.72 -81.85
CA GLU A 84 -28.10 51.76 -81.40
C GLU A 84 -28.83 53.10 -81.67
N ARG A 85 -28.17 54.07 -82.33
CA ARG A 85 -28.69 55.43 -82.67
C ARG A 85 -29.24 56.23 -81.48
N VAL A 86 -28.55 56.19 -80.34
CA VAL A 86 -28.93 56.94 -79.12
C VAL A 86 -27.95 58.10 -78.86
N GLU A 87 -28.47 59.30 -78.59
CA GLU A 87 -27.66 60.50 -78.27
C GLU A 87 -27.17 60.44 -76.80
N VAL A 88 -25.85 60.46 -76.57
CA VAL A 88 -25.24 60.27 -75.23
C VAL A 88 -24.42 61.48 -74.81
N ARG A 89 -24.54 61.90 -73.54
CA ARG A 89 -23.67 62.89 -72.88
C ARG A 89 -22.75 62.21 -71.86
N PRO A 90 -21.46 62.61 -71.77
CA PRO A 90 -20.55 62.08 -70.75
C PRO A 90 -21.02 62.48 -69.35
N VAL A 91 -21.01 61.53 -68.42
CA VAL A 91 -21.46 61.71 -67.04
C VAL A 91 -20.28 62.18 -66.19
N GLN A 92 -20.44 63.29 -65.48
CA GLN A 92 -19.46 63.82 -64.55
C GLN A 92 -19.81 63.41 -63.11
N LEU A 93 -18.79 63.21 -62.29
CA LEU A 93 -18.96 62.88 -60.88
C LEU A 93 -19.65 64.02 -60.12
N ALA A 94 -20.70 63.72 -59.34
CA ALA A 94 -21.41 64.72 -58.56
C ALA A 94 -20.50 65.38 -57.50
N PRO A 95 -20.64 66.70 -57.23
CA PRO A 95 -19.89 67.38 -56.18
C PRO A 95 -20.17 66.74 -54.81
N TYR A 96 -19.16 66.69 -53.93
CA TYR A 96 -19.30 66.14 -52.58
C TYR A 96 -20.36 66.94 -51.80
N ALA A 97 -21.39 66.26 -51.30
CA ALA A 97 -22.39 66.87 -50.45
C ALA A 97 -21.89 66.76 -49.01
N ALA A 98 -21.23 67.82 -48.51
CA ALA A 98 -20.84 67.89 -47.12
C ALA A 98 -22.09 67.70 -46.23
N ALA A 99 -22.09 66.64 -45.43
CA ALA A 99 -23.14 66.43 -44.44
C ALA A 99 -23.22 67.67 -43.55
N ALA A 100 -24.43 68.24 -43.39
CA ALA A 100 -24.66 69.38 -42.52
C ALA A 100 -24.09 69.09 -41.12
N PRO A 101 -23.40 70.05 -40.49
CA PRO A 101 -22.82 69.83 -39.16
C PRO A 101 -23.94 69.51 -38.16
N LYS A 102 -23.81 68.36 -37.48
CA LYS A 102 -24.64 68.02 -36.31
C LYS A 102 -24.39 69.06 -35.22
N PRO A 103 -25.42 69.45 -34.45
CA PRO A 103 -25.27 70.43 -33.38
C PRO A 103 -24.26 69.91 -32.35
N GLU A 104 -23.37 70.80 -31.91
CA GLU A 104 -22.48 70.52 -30.78
C GLU A 104 -23.32 70.15 -29.55
N PRO A 105 -22.87 69.18 -28.74
CA PRO A 105 -23.56 68.87 -27.49
C PRO A 105 -23.38 70.04 -26.51
N GLU A 106 -24.43 70.84 -26.35
CA GLU A 106 -24.61 71.68 -25.17
C GLU A 106 -24.70 70.77 -23.93
N GLY A 107 -23.60 70.70 -23.20
CA GLY A 107 -23.47 69.89 -21.99
C GLY A 107 -22.00 69.72 -21.66
N ALA A 108 -21.41 70.75 -21.06
CA ALA A 108 -20.01 70.84 -20.68
C ALA A 108 -19.42 69.50 -20.22
N ILE A 109 -18.44 68.97 -20.97
CA ILE A 109 -17.40 68.14 -20.37
C ILE A 109 -16.65 69.09 -19.44
N ARG A 110 -16.97 69.03 -18.14
CA ARG A 110 -16.51 70.02 -17.16
C ARG A 110 -15.04 69.81 -16.77
N ASN A 111 -14.45 68.67 -17.12
CA ASN A 111 -13.11 68.26 -16.74
C ASN A 111 -12.21 67.98 -17.97
N PRO A 112 -11.00 68.58 -18.07
CA PRO A 112 -10.02 68.28 -19.11
C PRO A 112 -9.67 66.78 -19.27
N GLU A 113 -9.75 65.99 -18.20
CA GLU A 113 -9.48 64.55 -18.26
C GLU A 113 -10.59 63.75 -18.96
N GLU A 114 -11.85 64.07 -18.68
CA GLU A 114 -13.00 63.46 -19.35
C GLU A 114 -13.00 63.78 -20.85
N ALA A 115 -12.53 64.96 -21.24
CA ALA A 115 -12.41 65.35 -22.65
C ALA A 115 -11.36 64.49 -23.37
N ARG A 116 -10.21 64.22 -22.72
CA ARG A 116 -9.18 63.33 -23.27
C ARG A 116 -9.65 61.89 -23.35
N GLN A 117 -10.38 61.42 -22.33
CA GLN A 117 -10.97 60.08 -22.32
C GLN A 117 -12.00 59.91 -23.43
N TYR A 118 -12.89 60.88 -23.62
CA TYR A 118 -13.84 60.89 -24.72
C TYR A 118 -13.14 60.88 -26.09
N ILE A 119 -12.10 61.68 -26.29
CA ILE A 119 -11.31 61.69 -27.55
C ILE A 119 -10.65 60.32 -27.79
N ARG A 120 -10.06 59.72 -26.76
CA ARG A 120 -9.42 58.41 -26.86
C ARG A 120 -10.44 57.32 -27.20
N LEU A 121 -11.57 57.27 -26.49
CA LEU A 121 -12.61 56.26 -26.69
C LEU A 121 -13.31 56.42 -28.03
N SER A 122 -13.58 57.65 -28.48
CA SER A 122 -14.16 57.90 -29.80
C SER A 122 -13.19 57.53 -30.93
N ALA A 123 -11.89 57.81 -30.78
CA ALA A 123 -10.87 57.37 -31.74
C ALA A 123 -10.76 55.83 -31.80
N LEU A 124 -10.79 55.17 -30.63
CA LEU A 124 -10.69 53.72 -30.52
C LEU A 124 -11.95 53.01 -31.05
N ALA A 125 -13.13 53.61 -30.83
CA ALA A 125 -14.39 53.14 -31.38
C ALA A 125 -14.41 53.20 -32.92
N ARG A 126 -13.85 54.26 -33.50
CA ARG A 126 -13.69 54.37 -34.97
C ARG A 126 -12.70 53.34 -35.50
N GLN A 127 -11.53 53.20 -34.87
CA GLN A 127 -10.54 52.19 -35.26
C GLN A 127 -11.10 50.77 -35.18
N TRP A 128 -11.86 50.45 -34.14
CA TRP A 128 -12.53 49.16 -34.03
C TRP A 128 -13.60 48.98 -35.12
N ARG A 129 -14.44 49.98 -35.36
CA ARG A 129 -15.50 49.91 -36.37
C ARG A 129 -14.93 49.69 -37.77
N ASP A 130 -13.81 50.35 -38.07
CA ASP A 130 -13.18 50.31 -39.39
C ASP A 130 -12.36 49.02 -39.59
N SER A 131 -11.75 48.48 -38.52
CA SER A 131 -10.91 47.27 -38.60
C SER A 131 -11.61 45.97 -38.23
N GLY A 132 -12.67 46.03 -37.42
CA GLY A 132 -13.32 44.87 -36.79
C GLY A 132 -12.43 44.05 -35.84
N ALA A 133 -11.20 44.52 -35.55
CA ALA A 133 -10.21 43.70 -34.86
C ALA A 133 -10.51 43.56 -33.37
N ALA A 134 -10.42 42.32 -32.86
CA ALA A 134 -10.73 42.01 -31.47
C ALA A 134 -9.81 42.70 -30.44
N GLY A 135 -8.62 43.14 -30.86
CA GLY A 135 -7.65 43.84 -30.00
C GLY A 135 -8.09 45.24 -29.55
N TYR A 136 -9.11 45.82 -30.17
CA TYR A 136 -9.69 47.11 -29.77
C TYR A 136 -10.91 46.96 -28.85
N LEU A 137 -11.35 45.73 -28.57
CA LEU A 137 -12.47 45.51 -27.65
C LEU A 137 -12.05 45.78 -26.21
N LEU A 138 -12.91 46.46 -25.47
CA LEU A 138 -12.66 46.87 -24.10
C LEU A 138 -12.98 45.72 -23.13
N GLY A 139 -12.32 45.70 -21.97
CA GLY A 139 -12.60 44.74 -20.91
C GLY A 139 -12.26 45.26 -19.52
N GLY A 140 -12.88 44.67 -18.50
CA GLY A 140 -12.75 45.11 -17.11
C GLY A 140 -13.25 46.54 -16.91
N GLU A 141 -12.60 47.29 -16.02
CA GLU A 141 -12.97 48.66 -15.68
C GLU A 141 -13.05 49.59 -16.90
N ALA A 142 -12.19 49.41 -17.92
CA ALA A 142 -12.22 50.24 -19.13
C ALA A 142 -13.53 50.15 -19.92
N LEU A 143 -14.26 49.03 -19.81
CA LEU A 143 -15.59 48.86 -20.41
C LEU A 143 -16.67 49.59 -19.61
N ASP A 144 -16.57 49.57 -18.28
CA ASP A 144 -17.50 50.25 -17.37
C ASP A 144 -17.31 51.77 -17.42
N GLU A 145 -16.06 52.24 -17.56
CA GLU A 145 -15.75 53.65 -17.76
C GLU A 145 -16.28 54.20 -19.08
N ALA A 146 -16.21 53.40 -20.16
CA ALA A 146 -16.70 53.79 -21.47
C ALA A 146 -18.23 54.01 -21.50
N GLU A 147 -18.98 53.39 -20.58
CA GLU A 147 -20.44 53.50 -20.52
C GLU A 147 -20.92 54.93 -20.21
N ARG A 148 -20.10 55.72 -19.52
CA ARG A 148 -20.37 57.15 -19.29
C ARG A 148 -20.46 57.94 -20.60
N PHE A 149 -19.85 57.45 -21.67
CA PHE A 149 -19.83 58.05 -23.00
C PHE A 149 -20.71 57.31 -24.02
N ALA A 150 -21.55 56.36 -23.58
CA ALA A 150 -22.42 55.55 -24.45
C ALA A 150 -23.52 56.35 -25.19
N ARG A 151 -23.63 57.66 -24.95
CA ARG A 151 -24.48 58.55 -25.75
C ARG A 151 -23.91 58.76 -27.16
N ASP A 152 -22.61 58.58 -27.35
CA ASP A 152 -21.98 58.56 -28.67
C ASP A 152 -22.25 57.21 -29.35
N PRO A 153 -22.86 57.19 -30.55
CA PRO A 153 -23.24 55.95 -31.23
C PRO A 153 -22.05 55.06 -31.62
N ASP A 154 -20.87 55.62 -31.90
CA ASP A 154 -19.68 54.81 -32.22
C ASP A 154 -19.15 54.12 -30.95
N ILE A 155 -19.10 54.85 -29.83
CA ILE A 155 -18.69 54.30 -28.53
C ILE A 155 -19.71 53.27 -28.02
N ALA A 156 -21.01 53.52 -28.19
CA ALA A 156 -22.06 52.56 -27.84
C ALA A 156 -21.94 51.24 -28.61
N ALA A 157 -21.61 51.30 -29.90
CA ALA A 157 -21.38 50.11 -30.72
C ALA A 157 -20.15 49.31 -30.25
N LEU A 158 -19.06 50.01 -29.90
CA LEU A 158 -17.86 49.40 -29.32
C LEU A 158 -18.16 48.70 -27.99
N ILE A 159 -18.94 49.33 -27.10
CA ILE A 159 -19.35 48.75 -25.81
C ILE A 159 -20.18 47.49 -26.02
N ALA A 160 -21.17 47.53 -26.92
CA ALA A 160 -22.02 46.38 -27.24
C ALA A 160 -21.21 45.20 -27.79
N ALA A 161 -20.26 45.46 -28.69
CA ALA A 161 -19.37 44.43 -29.23
C ALA A 161 -18.41 43.86 -28.18
N SER A 162 -17.89 44.70 -27.30
CA SER A 162 -17.00 44.33 -26.20
C SER A 162 -17.70 43.43 -25.18
N ARG A 163 -18.94 43.78 -24.78
CA ARG A 163 -19.82 42.93 -23.94
C ARG A 163 -20.16 41.60 -24.62
N GLY A 164 -20.46 41.64 -25.92
CA GLY A 164 -20.73 40.44 -26.72
C GLY A 164 -19.52 39.51 -26.85
N ALA A 165 -18.30 40.04 -26.85
CA ALA A 165 -17.07 39.25 -26.86
C ALA A 165 -16.78 38.64 -25.48
N GLN A 166 -16.87 39.41 -24.39
CA GLN A 166 -16.70 38.91 -23.02
C GLN A 166 -17.69 37.78 -22.69
N GLY A 167 -18.96 37.93 -23.07
CA GLY A 167 -19.98 36.90 -22.90
C GLY A 167 -19.70 35.62 -23.68
N ARG A 168 -19.08 35.70 -24.86
CA ARG A 168 -18.67 34.53 -25.66
C ARG A 168 -17.47 33.81 -25.05
N THR A 169 -16.48 34.52 -24.54
CA THR A 169 -15.32 33.92 -23.83
C THR A 169 -15.72 33.24 -22.52
N LEU A 170 -16.62 33.84 -21.74
CA LEU A 170 -17.11 33.25 -20.49
C LEU A 170 -17.95 32.00 -20.78
N ARG A 171 -18.86 32.04 -21.77
CA ARG A 171 -19.63 30.85 -22.20
C ARG A 171 -18.74 29.73 -22.74
N ARG A 172 -17.66 30.06 -23.46
CA ARG A 172 -16.67 29.07 -23.93
C ARG A 172 -15.91 28.43 -22.76
N ARG A 173 -15.44 29.23 -21.80
CA ARG A 173 -14.80 28.73 -20.56
C ARG A 173 -15.76 27.87 -19.73
N GLN A 174 -17.02 28.29 -19.59
CA GLN A 174 -18.04 27.52 -18.88
C GLN A 174 -18.34 26.19 -19.58
N ARG A 175 -18.45 26.17 -20.92
CA ARG A 175 -18.61 24.93 -21.69
C ARG A 175 -17.41 24.00 -21.53
N ILE A 176 -16.18 24.53 -21.57
CA ILE A 176 -14.97 23.72 -21.35
C ILE A 176 -14.95 23.15 -19.93
N LYS A 177 -15.29 23.94 -18.91
CA LYS A 177 -15.43 23.46 -17.53
C LYS A 177 -16.51 22.38 -17.39
N ASN A 178 -17.68 22.57 -18.02
CA ASN A 178 -18.77 21.61 -17.99
C ASN A 178 -18.42 20.31 -18.71
N VAL A 179 -17.69 20.38 -19.83
CA VAL A 179 -17.19 19.19 -20.55
C VAL A 179 -16.14 18.47 -19.71
N ALA A 180 -15.19 19.19 -19.11
CA ALA A 180 -14.19 18.59 -18.22
C ALA A 180 -14.84 17.91 -17.00
N LEU A 181 -15.86 18.54 -16.40
CA LEU A 181 -16.62 17.96 -15.30
C LEU A 181 -17.40 16.72 -15.74
N ALA A 182 -18.03 16.74 -16.92
CA ALA A 182 -18.74 15.58 -17.47
C ALA A 182 -17.78 14.40 -17.74
N VAL A 183 -16.58 14.67 -18.25
CA VAL A 183 -15.54 13.65 -18.44
C VAL A 183 -15.07 13.09 -17.09
N LEU A 184 -14.84 13.95 -16.09
CA LEU A 184 -14.46 13.52 -14.75
C LEU A 184 -15.52 12.61 -14.11
N VAL A 185 -16.79 12.99 -14.19
CA VAL A 185 -17.91 12.17 -13.70
C VAL A 185 -17.99 10.84 -14.45
N ALA A 186 -17.77 10.83 -15.76
CA ALA A 186 -17.74 9.59 -16.55
C ALA A 186 -16.58 8.67 -16.15
N VAL A 187 -15.40 9.23 -15.86
CA VAL A 187 -14.24 8.46 -15.36
C VAL A 187 -14.51 7.90 -13.96
N ILE A 188 -15.09 8.69 -13.05
CA ILE A 188 -15.47 8.21 -11.71
C ILE A 188 -16.52 7.11 -11.81
N ALA A 189 -17.52 7.27 -12.69
CA ALA A 189 -18.53 6.24 -12.93
C ALA A 189 -17.92 4.96 -13.53
N LEU A 190 -16.95 5.09 -14.43
CA LEU A 190 -16.22 3.96 -15.01
C LEU A 190 -15.37 3.23 -13.96
N LEU A 191 -14.65 3.97 -13.11
CA LEU A 191 -13.86 3.41 -12.02
C LEU A 191 -14.75 2.75 -10.97
N GLY A 192 -15.88 3.38 -10.62
CA GLY A 192 -16.88 2.82 -9.72
C GLY A 192 -17.52 1.56 -10.30
N TRP A 193 -17.82 1.54 -11.60
CA TRP A 193 -18.33 0.37 -12.30
C TRP A 193 -17.30 -0.76 -12.38
N MET A 194 -16.04 -0.45 -12.68
CA MET A 194 -14.94 -1.42 -12.62
C MET A 194 -14.76 -1.97 -11.21
N ASN A 195 -14.79 -1.11 -10.18
CA ASN A 195 -14.66 -1.54 -8.79
C ASN A 195 -15.85 -2.42 -8.38
N TRP A 196 -17.08 -2.04 -8.73
CA TRP A 196 -18.26 -2.88 -8.55
C TRP A 196 -18.08 -4.23 -9.25
N GLN A 197 -17.69 -4.25 -10.53
CA GLN A 197 -17.41 -5.48 -11.27
C GLN A 197 -16.40 -6.38 -10.54
N THR A 198 -15.30 -5.82 -10.05
CA THR A 198 -14.34 -6.59 -9.26
C THR A 198 -14.92 -7.07 -7.94
N SER A 199 -15.80 -6.29 -7.30
CA SER A 199 -16.49 -6.68 -6.07
C SER A 199 -17.48 -7.82 -6.30
N LEU A 200 -18.22 -7.80 -7.41
CA LEU A 200 -19.11 -8.91 -7.80
C LEU A 200 -18.31 -10.19 -8.05
N ALA A 201 -17.19 -10.08 -8.77
CA ALA A 201 -16.30 -11.21 -8.99
C ALA A 201 -15.69 -11.76 -7.69
N ARG A 202 -15.38 -10.88 -6.71
CA ARG A 202 -14.92 -11.29 -5.36
C ARG A 202 -16.02 -12.03 -4.59
N GLN A 203 -17.27 -11.52 -4.62
CA GLN A 203 -18.40 -12.19 -3.98
C GLN A 203 -18.69 -13.56 -4.59
N GLU A 204 -18.66 -13.68 -5.92
CA GLU A 204 -18.81 -14.99 -6.59
C GLU A 204 -17.67 -15.95 -6.25
N ALA A 205 -16.43 -15.44 -6.15
CA ALA A 205 -15.28 -16.24 -5.73
C ALA A 205 -15.37 -16.67 -4.24
N GLU A 206 -15.89 -15.83 -3.36
CA GLU A 206 -16.12 -16.16 -1.94
C GLU A 206 -17.20 -17.22 -1.78
N VAL A 207 -18.32 -17.10 -2.49
CA VAL A 207 -19.37 -18.13 -2.51
C VAL A 207 -18.84 -19.45 -3.08
N ALA A 208 -18.02 -19.39 -4.14
CA ALA A 208 -17.37 -20.57 -4.69
C ALA A 208 -16.35 -21.19 -3.71
N ARG A 209 -15.60 -20.37 -2.96
CA ARG A 209 -14.68 -20.83 -1.90
C ARG A 209 -15.43 -21.49 -0.76
N GLN A 210 -16.51 -20.89 -0.26
CA GLN A 210 -17.35 -21.49 0.79
C GLN A 210 -17.99 -22.81 0.33
N ALA A 211 -18.42 -22.89 -0.94
CA ALA A 211 -18.92 -24.14 -1.51
C ALA A 211 -17.83 -25.21 -1.63
N ALA A 212 -16.60 -24.83 -2.01
CA ALA A 212 -15.46 -25.73 -2.10
C ALA A 212 -14.97 -26.19 -0.71
N GLU A 213 -14.97 -25.31 0.28
CA GLU A 213 -14.69 -25.63 1.69
C GLU A 213 -15.73 -26.62 2.23
N GLY A 214 -17.02 -26.34 2.04
CA GLY A 214 -18.09 -27.26 2.44
C GLY A 214 -18.04 -28.63 1.74
N ALA A 215 -17.56 -28.69 0.49
CA ALA A 215 -17.32 -29.95 -0.21
C ALA A 215 -16.10 -30.70 0.35
N SER A 216 -15.00 -29.99 0.62
CA SER A 216 -13.79 -30.54 1.24
C SER A 216 -14.04 -31.08 2.65
N GLU A 217 -14.86 -30.39 3.45
CA GLU A 217 -15.25 -30.84 4.79
C GLU A 217 -16.07 -32.13 4.75
N ARG A 218 -17.01 -32.25 3.80
CA ARG A 218 -17.78 -33.49 3.61
C ARG A 218 -16.90 -34.65 3.16
N GLU A 219 -15.93 -34.39 2.30
CA GLU A 219 -14.99 -35.39 1.84
C GLU A 219 -14.02 -35.82 2.96
N ALA A 220 -13.53 -34.88 3.76
CA ALA A 220 -12.72 -35.16 4.94
C ALA A 220 -13.50 -35.96 5.99
N ALA A 221 -14.75 -35.60 6.25
CA ALA A 221 -15.64 -36.34 7.15
C ALA A 221 -15.91 -37.76 6.66
N ALA A 222 -16.12 -37.95 5.34
CA ALA A 222 -16.28 -39.27 4.75
C ALA A 222 -15.00 -40.13 4.85
N ARG A 223 -13.82 -39.54 4.67
CA ARG A 223 -12.52 -40.22 4.85
C ARG A 223 -12.29 -40.64 6.30
N LEU A 224 -12.55 -39.75 7.25
CA LEU A 224 -12.45 -40.05 8.68
C LEU A 224 -13.42 -41.16 9.11
N ALA A 225 -14.65 -41.15 8.59
CA ALA A 225 -15.61 -42.23 8.83
C ALA A 225 -15.10 -43.57 8.27
N ALA A 226 -14.58 -43.58 7.04
CA ALA A 226 -14.01 -44.80 6.44
C ALA A 226 -12.76 -45.30 7.18
N GLU A 227 -11.96 -44.40 7.76
CA GLU A 227 -10.79 -44.76 8.56
C GLU A 227 -11.17 -45.29 9.94
N ALA A 228 -12.20 -44.72 10.57
CA ALA A 228 -12.79 -45.22 11.80
C ALA A 228 -13.36 -46.65 11.61
N ASP A 229 -14.04 -46.91 10.49
CA ASP A 229 -14.54 -48.25 10.15
C ASP A 229 -13.40 -49.27 9.95
N ARG A 230 -12.31 -48.85 9.30
CA ARG A 230 -11.11 -49.70 9.13
C ARG A 230 -10.42 -50.00 10.46
N LEU A 231 -10.33 -49.02 11.35
CA LEU A 231 -9.79 -49.21 12.70
C LEU A 231 -10.68 -50.15 13.51
N ALA A 232 -12.00 -49.97 13.46
CA ALA A 232 -12.96 -50.86 14.10
C ALA A 232 -12.80 -52.31 13.61
N ALA A 233 -12.71 -52.52 12.29
CA ALA A 233 -12.46 -53.85 11.71
C ALA A 233 -11.15 -54.48 12.19
N ARG A 234 -10.04 -53.72 12.22
CA ARG A 234 -8.75 -54.20 12.74
C ARG A 234 -8.80 -54.57 14.22
N THR A 235 -9.52 -53.78 15.02
CA THR A 235 -9.70 -54.09 16.46
C THR A 235 -10.53 -55.35 16.66
N ALA A 236 -11.57 -55.57 15.85
CA ALA A 236 -12.38 -56.78 15.89
C ALA A 236 -11.57 -58.03 15.49
N GLU A 237 -10.73 -57.94 14.45
CA GLU A 237 -9.83 -59.02 14.05
C GLU A 237 -8.79 -59.35 15.15
N ALA A 238 -8.21 -58.34 15.79
CA ALA A 238 -7.27 -58.52 16.90
C ALA A 238 -7.94 -59.22 18.10
N GLN A 239 -9.16 -58.80 18.44
CA GLN A 239 -9.96 -59.44 19.50
C GLN A 239 -10.30 -60.90 19.16
N ALA A 240 -10.69 -61.19 17.92
CA ALA A 240 -10.97 -62.55 17.47
C ALA A 240 -9.72 -63.45 17.53
N ARG A 241 -8.53 -62.94 17.13
CA ARG A 241 -7.26 -63.66 17.25
C ARG A 241 -6.90 -63.94 18.72
N MET A 242 -7.11 -62.97 19.62
CA MET A 242 -6.90 -63.18 21.05
C MET A 242 -7.85 -64.24 21.62
N GLN A 243 -9.14 -64.21 21.25
CA GLN A 243 -10.11 -65.22 21.68
C GLN A 243 -9.76 -66.62 21.17
N ALA A 244 -9.37 -66.75 19.90
CA ALA A 244 -8.91 -68.02 19.33
C ALA A 244 -7.66 -68.55 20.03
N THR A 245 -6.70 -67.67 20.35
CA THR A 245 -5.48 -68.05 21.10
C THR A 245 -5.82 -68.53 22.51
N ARG A 246 -6.73 -67.84 23.21
CA ARG A 246 -7.21 -68.27 24.54
C ARG A 246 -7.90 -69.62 24.48
N ALA A 247 -8.83 -69.81 23.55
CA ALA A 247 -9.53 -71.09 23.36
C ALA A 247 -8.56 -72.23 23.03
N ASN A 248 -7.55 -71.99 22.20
CA ASN A 248 -6.52 -72.99 21.89
C ASN A 248 -5.66 -73.32 23.11
N THR A 249 -5.31 -72.31 23.92
CA THR A 249 -4.56 -72.51 25.17
C THR A 249 -5.36 -73.32 26.19
N GLU A 250 -6.65 -73.05 26.32
CA GLU A 250 -7.56 -73.81 27.18
C GLU A 250 -7.71 -75.25 26.71
N ARG A 251 -7.82 -75.46 25.39
CA ARG A 251 -7.86 -76.80 24.79
C ARG A 251 -6.58 -77.58 25.06
N LEU A 252 -5.41 -76.97 24.89
CA LEU A 252 -4.12 -77.61 25.18
C LEU A 252 -4.00 -77.98 26.67
N ARG A 253 -4.43 -77.10 27.58
CA ARG A 253 -4.47 -77.39 29.04
C ARG A 253 -5.42 -78.54 29.36
N ALA A 254 -6.57 -78.62 28.69
CA ALA A 254 -7.52 -79.72 28.86
C ALA A 254 -6.97 -81.06 28.31
N GLU A 255 -6.25 -81.02 27.18
CA GLU A 255 -5.58 -82.20 26.63
C GLU A 255 -4.44 -82.69 27.54
N GLU A 256 -3.66 -81.77 28.13
CA GLU A 256 -2.63 -82.12 29.12
C GLU A 256 -3.21 -82.69 30.41
N SER A 257 -4.28 -82.10 30.95
CA SER A 257 -4.93 -82.61 32.16
C SER A 257 -5.55 -83.99 31.93
N ALA A 258 -6.15 -84.24 30.76
CA ALA A 258 -6.64 -85.55 30.37
C ALA A 258 -5.51 -86.60 30.23
N ARG A 259 -4.35 -86.20 29.69
CA ARG A 259 -3.16 -87.08 29.63
C ARG A 259 -2.65 -87.42 31.03
N GLN A 260 -2.56 -86.44 31.93
CA GLN A 260 -2.15 -86.65 33.31
C GLN A 260 -3.11 -87.57 34.06
N ALA A 261 -4.43 -87.36 33.92
CA ALA A 261 -5.45 -88.22 34.52
C ALA A 261 -5.36 -89.66 34.00
N THR A 262 -5.10 -89.84 32.70
CA THR A 262 -4.93 -91.17 32.08
C THR A 262 -3.66 -91.88 32.58
N GLN A 263 -2.56 -91.14 32.80
CA GLN A 263 -1.33 -91.70 33.37
C GLN A 263 -1.51 -92.08 34.84
N GLN A 264 -2.17 -91.24 35.64
CA GLN A 264 -2.51 -91.55 37.02
C GLN A 264 -3.40 -92.79 37.12
N TRP A 265 -4.45 -92.86 36.30
CA TRP A 265 -5.33 -94.03 36.24
C TRP A 265 -4.57 -95.31 35.87
N ARG A 266 -3.69 -95.27 34.85
CA ARG A 266 -2.84 -96.42 34.48
C ARG A 266 -1.93 -96.86 35.62
N GLY A 267 -1.30 -95.91 36.31
CA GLY A 267 -0.48 -96.20 37.49
C GLY A 267 -1.28 -96.88 38.61
N GLN A 268 -2.49 -96.37 38.89
CA GLN A 268 -3.36 -96.92 39.93
C GLN A 268 -3.92 -98.29 39.56
N ASN A 269 -4.28 -98.49 38.29
CA ASN A 269 -4.79 -99.77 37.80
C ASN A 269 -3.70 -100.85 37.78
N SER A 270 -2.45 -100.51 37.43
CA SER A 270 -1.33 -101.46 37.50
C SER A 270 -1.08 -101.95 38.94
N ARG A 271 -1.14 -101.06 39.93
CA ARG A 271 -1.05 -101.43 41.36
C ARG A 271 -2.22 -102.31 41.80
N ASN A 272 -3.43 -102.06 41.30
CA ASN A 272 -4.59 -102.88 41.60
C ASN A 272 -4.46 -104.29 41.00
N VAL A 273 -3.93 -104.42 39.78
CA VAL A 273 -3.67 -105.72 39.14
C VAL A 273 -2.56 -106.50 39.88
N GLU A 274 -1.48 -105.84 40.31
CA GLU A 274 -0.44 -106.46 41.13
C GLU A 274 -0.99 -106.93 42.48
N LEU A 275 -1.83 -106.12 43.12
CA LEU A 275 -2.52 -106.49 44.36
C LEU A 275 -3.46 -107.68 44.14
N ASP A 276 -4.20 -107.71 43.04
CA ASP A 276 -5.10 -108.80 42.69
C ASP A 276 -4.35 -110.12 42.45
N ALA A 277 -3.24 -110.07 41.72
CA ALA A 277 -2.38 -111.21 41.47
C ALA A 277 -1.74 -111.74 42.78
N ALA A 278 -1.32 -110.84 43.68
CA ALA A 278 -0.80 -111.22 45.00
C ALA A 278 -1.88 -111.87 45.87
N LEU A 279 -3.11 -111.33 45.85
CA LEU A 279 -4.27 -111.90 46.54
C LEU A 279 -4.63 -113.29 46.00
N ASP A 280 -4.55 -113.51 44.69
CA ASP A 280 -4.80 -114.82 44.07
C ASP A 280 -3.73 -115.87 44.42
N VAL A 281 -2.46 -115.47 44.54
CA VAL A 281 -1.40 -116.35 45.06
C VAL A 281 -1.68 -116.75 46.51
N LEU A 282 -2.05 -115.79 47.36
CA LEU A 282 -2.41 -116.06 48.75
C LEU A 282 -3.65 -116.95 48.85
N ALA A 283 -4.69 -116.69 48.04
CA ALA A 283 -5.90 -117.51 47.98
C ALA A 283 -5.59 -118.97 47.60
N ARG A 284 -4.72 -119.20 46.61
CA ARG A 284 -4.27 -120.55 46.22
C ARG A 284 -3.47 -121.24 47.32
N GLN A 285 -2.62 -120.52 48.05
CA GLN A 285 -1.87 -121.09 49.18
C GLN A 285 -2.78 -121.49 50.33
N VAL A 286 -3.82 -120.70 50.61
CA VAL A 286 -4.86 -121.05 51.59
C VAL A 286 -5.65 -122.28 51.12
N HIS A 287 -6.10 -122.31 49.86
CA HIS A 287 -6.89 -123.43 49.32
C HIS A 287 -6.11 -124.75 49.24
N SER A 288 -4.79 -124.70 49.01
CA SER A 288 -3.90 -125.87 48.99
C SER A 288 -3.41 -126.31 50.38
N GLY A 289 -3.83 -125.63 51.46
CA GLY A 289 -3.47 -125.97 52.84
C GLY A 289 -2.04 -125.56 53.25
N LEU A 290 -1.35 -124.78 52.42
CA LEU A 290 0.01 -124.30 52.67
C LEU A 290 0.06 -123.04 53.56
N LEU A 291 -1.07 -122.35 53.75
CA LEU A 291 -1.19 -121.17 54.60
C LEU A 291 -2.48 -121.24 55.44
N ASP A 292 -2.36 -121.13 56.77
CA ASP A 292 -3.54 -121.01 57.65
C ASP A 292 -4.07 -119.57 57.62
N PRO A 293 -5.31 -119.32 57.19
CA PRO A 293 -5.87 -117.97 57.07
C PRO A 293 -5.97 -117.22 58.42
N THR A 294 -5.96 -117.91 59.56
CA THR A 294 -5.94 -117.28 60.88
C THR A 294 -4.58 -116.66 61.24
N SER A 295 -3.51 -117.05 60.54
CA SER A 295 -2.15 -116.58 60.77
C SER A 295 -1.79 -115.25 60.08
N ILE A 296 -2.61 -114.75 59.14
CA ILE A 296 -2.38 -113.50 58.39
C ILE A 296 -2.64 -112.30 59.32
N PRO A 297 -1.68 -111.45 59.74
CA PRO A 297 -1.92 -110.46 60.79
C PRO A 297 -2.89 -109.32 60.43
N ASP A 298 -3.01 -108.96 59.15
CA ASP A 298 -3.83 -107.84 58.69
C ASP A 298 -5.31 -108.25 58.57
N ALA A 299 -6.18 -107.60 59.34
CA ALA A 299 -7.62 -107.91 59.38
C ALA A 299 -8.35 -107.59 58.06
N ARG A 300 -7.87 -106.61 57.29
CA ARG A 300 -8.48 -106.17 56.03
C ARG A 300 -8.09 -107.10 54.87
N LEU A 301 -6.84 -107.54 54.83
CA LEU A 301 -6.39 -108.59 53.92
C LEU A 301 -7.09 -109.92 54.24
N ARG A 302 -7.24 -110.27 55.53
CA ARG A 302 -8.04 -111.44 55.95
C ARG A 302 -9.47 -111.38 55.44
N SER A 303 -10.17 -110.25 55.58
CA SER A 303 -11.55 -110.12 55.09
C SER A 303 -11.66 -110.24 53.56
N ILE A 304 -10.74 -109.64 52.80
CA ILE A 304 -10.75 -109.69 51.33
C ILE A 304 -10.50 -111.12 50.83
N LEU A 305 -9.56 -111.85 51.44
CA LEU A 305 -9.27 -113.24 51.11
C LEU A 305 -10.44 -114.18 51.44
N ILE A 306 -11.13 -113.97 52.57
CA ILE A 306 -12.32 -114.75 52.94
C ILE A 306 -13.45 -114.55 51.92
N THR A 307 -13.72 -113.31 51.52
CA THR A 307 -14.77 -113.00 50.53
C THR A 307 -14.47 -113.62 49.15
N ARG A 308 -13.20 -113.74 48.74
CA ARG A 308 -12.82 -114.39 47.47
C ARG A 308 -12.87 -115.92 47.50
N LEU A 309 -12.75 -116.55 48.67
CA LEU A 309 -12.71 -118.01 48.84
C LEU A 309 -14.10 -118.65 49.05
N THR A 310 -15.12 -117.85 49.32
CA THR A 310 -16.52 -118.30 49.41
C THR A 310 -17.18 -118.36 48.03
N PRO A 311 -17.76 -119.50 47.60
CA PRO A 311 -18.59 -119.55 46.39
C PRO A 311 -19.85 -118.71 46.63
N ALA A 312 -20.06 -117.69 45.80
CA ALA A 312 -21.26 -116.85 45.90
C ALA A 312 -22.41 -117.48 45.09
N ASP A 313 -23.33 -118.14 45.78
CA ASP A 313 -24.75 -118.10 45.42
C ASP A 313 -25.35 -116.78 45.94
N THR A 314 -26.19 -116.17 45.11
CA THR A 314 -26.99 -114.93 45.25
C THR A 314 -26.32 -113.54 45.14
N PRO A 315 -27.07 -112.54 44.60
CA PRO A 315 -26.53 -111.31 44.03
C PRO A 315 -26.75 -110.03 44.86
N ASP A 316 -25.96 -109.00 44.49
CA ASP A 316 -26.10 -107.54 44.70
C ASP A 316 -25.66 -106.94 46.06
N PRO A 317 -25.20 -105.66 46.17
CA PRO A 317 -25.28 -104.57 45.17
C PRO A 317 -24.04 -103.60 45.06
N LEU A 318 -24.00 -102.81 43.98
CA LEU A 318 -23.30 -101.52 43.78
C LEU A 318 -21.75 -101.46 43.65
N LEU A 319 -21.26 -101.41 42.40
CA LEU A 319 -20.25 -100.45 41.96
C LEU A 319 -20.65 -99.92 40.56
N PRO A 320 -20.95 -98.62 40.39
CA PRO A 320 -21.36 -98.07 39.10
C PRO A 320 -20.14 -97.85 38.20
N TYR A 321 -19.75 -98.86 37.44
CA TYR A 321 -18.99 -98.67 36.20
C TYR A 321 -19.97 -98.79 35.03
N ALA A 322 -20.70 -97.72 34.77
CA ALA A 322 -21.38 -97.52 33.50
C ALA A 322 -20.44 -96.70 32.59
N LEU A 323 -19.83 -97.40 31.63
CA LEU A 323 -19.21 -96.79 30.45
C LEU A 323 -20.26 -95.97 29.69
N PRO A 324 -19.97 -94.74 29.23
CA PRO A 324 -20.73 -94.18 28.13
C PRO A 324 -20.37 -94.92 26.84
N ARG A 325 -21.37 -95.60 26.27
CA ARG A 325 -21.38 -96.07 24.88
C ARG A 325 -21.26 -94.86 23.94
N ALA A 326 -20.42 -95.00 22.92
CA ALA A 326 -20.41 -94.16 21.73
C ALA A 326 -21.42 -94.70 20.70
N THR A 327 -22.34 -93.84 20.23
CA THR A 327 -23.17 -93.86 18.99
C THR A 327 -24.33 -92.88 19.22
N GLU A 328 -24.73 -91.89 18.43
CA GLU A 328 -24.46 -91.29 17.11
C GLU A 328 -24.97 -89.82 17.25
N ALA A 329 -24.41 -88.78 16.64
CA ALA A 329 -24.61 -88.47 15.23
C ALA A 329 -23.57 -87.45 14.74
N MET A 330 -22.86 -87.83 13.69
CA MET A 330 -22.41 -86.88 12.67
C MET A 330 -23.60 -86.44 11.81
N PRO A 331 -23.44 -85.36 11.04
CA PRO A 331 -23.70 -85.43 9.61
C PRO A 331 -22.36 -85.44 8.86
N ALA A 332 -22.24 -86.42 7.96
CA ALA A 332 -21.16 -86.55 7.00
C ALA A 332 -21.64 -86.13 5.60
N GLY A 333 -20.76 -85.46 4.86
CA GLY A 333 -20.84 -85.16 3.43
C GLY A 333 -20.01 -83.90 3.11
N ALA A 334 -18.89 -83.91 2.38
CA ALA A 334 -18.31 -84.96 1.58
C ALA A 334 -16.77 -84.80 1.38
N SER A 335 -16.13 -85.95 1.26
CA SER A 335 -14.83 -86.26 0.66
C SER A 335 -14.54 -85.59 -0.69
N GLY A 336 -13.26 -85.29 -0.95
CA GLY A 336 -12.71 -85.28 -2.32
C GLY A 336 -11.35 -84.57 -2.52
N ALA A 337 -10.27 -85.36 -2.55
CA ALA A 337 -8.96 -85.14 -3.23
C ALA A 337 -7.84 -84.29 -2.57
N GLN A 338 -6.82 -85.00 -2.06
CA GLN A 338 -5.38 -84.64 -2.12
C GLN A 338 -4.79 -85.08 -3.48
N PRO A 339 -3.64 -84.54 -3.96
CA PRO A 339 -2.28 -84.97 -3.54
C PRO A 339 -1.25 -83.81 -3.43
N GLU A 340 -0.40 -83.79 -2.40
CA GLU A 340 1.04 -84.17 -2.41
C GLU A 340 2.02 -82.98 -2.57
N ALA A 341 2.88 -82.77 -1.57
CA ALA A 341 4.34 -82.90 -1.70
C ALA A 341 5.01 -82.48 -0.37
N THR A 342 5.36 -83.45 0.49
CA THR A 342 6.75 -83.89 0.78
C THR A 342 7.69 -82.82 1.33
N ILE A 343 7.94 -82.93 2.64
CA ILE A 343 9.10 -82.37 3.33
C ILE A 343 10.24 -83.39 3.21
N GLY A 344 11.41 -82.95 2.74
CA GLY A 344 12.68 -83.66 2.81
C GLY A 344 13.67 -82.82 3.61
N VAL A 345 14.42 -83.50 4.47
CA VAL A 345 15.24 -82.97 5.58
C VAL A 345 16.68 -82.69 5.10
N ASP A 346 17.29 -81.68 5.74
CA ASP A 346 18.63 -81.70 6.35
C ASP A 346 19.90 -81.14 5.66
N GLU A 347 20.70 -80.56 6.58
CA GLU A 347 22.15 -80.28 6.65
C GLU A 347 22.78 -79.09 5.90
N GLY A 348 23.35 -78.17 6.71
CA GLY A 348 24.57 -77.43 6.37
C GLY A 348 24.56 -75.92 6.68
N GLU A 349 24.99 -75.54 7.89
CA GLU A 349 25.63 -74.23 8.15
C GLU A 349 26.84 -74.02 7.20
N PRO A 350 27.29 -72.80 6.83
CA PRO A 350 27.62 -71.73 7.80
C PRO A 350 27.56 -70.26 7.32
N HIS A 351 27.96 -69.38 8.24
CA HIS A 351 28.37 -67.97 8.09
C HIS A 351 27.35 -66.88 8.42
N VAL A 352 27.27 -66.63 9.73
CA VAL A 352 27.11 -65.29 10.31
C VAL A 352 28.19 -64.36 9.73
N GLN A 353 27.80 -63.51 8.78
CA GLN A 353 28.44 -62.22 8.59
C GLN A 353 27.70 -61.21 9.46
N THR A 354 28.45 -60.64 10.39
CA THR A 354 28.12 -59.41 11.11
C THR A 354 27.79 -58.32 10.10
N ALA A 355 26.51 -58.07 9.89
CA ALA A 355 26.05 -56.82 9.31
C ALA A 355 25.99 -55.80 10.45
N ASP A 356 26.84 -54.80 10.34
CA ASP A 356 26.95 -53.64 11.22
C ASP A 356 25.59 -53.15 11.73
N LEU A 357 25.60 -52.74 13.00
CA LEU A 357 24.65 -51.79 13.55
C LEU A 357 24.71 -50.52 12.69
N ALA A 358 23.87 -50.47 11.65
CA ALA A 358 23.66 -49.28 10.88
C ALA A 358 23.12 -48.21 11.84
N THR A 359 23.99 -47.27 12.18
CA THR A 359 23.64 -45.94 12.66
C THR A 359 22.43 -45.45 11.88
N PRO A 360 21.37 -44.90 12.52
CA PRO A 360 20.27 -44.35 11.76
C PRO A 360 20.88 -43.30 10.82
N ALA A 361 20.66 -43.49 9.51
CA ALA A 361 21.11 -42.54 8.51
C ALA A 361 20.63 -41.15 8.94
N ALA A 362 21.57 -40.24 9.17
CA ALA A 362 21.26 -38.84 9.43
C ALA A 362 20.33 -38.36 8.31
N GLU A 363 19.15 -37.85 8.68
CA GLU A 363 18.26 -37.16 7.73
C GLU A 363 19.10 -36.13 6.95
N PRO A 364 18.93 -36.01 5.63
CA PRO A 364 19.70 -35.06 4.85
C PRO A 364 19.59 -33.68 5.48
N ALA A 365 20.73 -33.02 5.70
CA ALA A 365 20.79 -31.70 6.33
C ALA A 365 19.81 -30.76 5.62
N LEU A 366 18.73 -30.40 6.33
CA LEU A 366 17.74 -29.44 5.87
C LEU A 366 18.45 -28.10 5.62
N THR A 367 18.81 -27.84 4.36
CA THR A 367 19.51 -26.62 3.96
C THR A 367 18.49 -25.71 3.30
N PHE A 368 18.01 -24.73 4.08
CA PHE A 368 17.06 -23.74 3.61
C PHE A 368 17.76 -22.39 3.43
N PRO A 369 17.26 -21.54 2.51
CA PRO A 369 17.83 -20.21 2.31
C PRO A 369 17.65 -19.28 3.51
N GLY A 370 16.68 -19.54 4.39
CA GLY A 370 16.39 -18.69 5.54
C GLY A 370 15.77 -17.34 5.15
N TYR A 371 15.93 -16.38 6.05
CA TYR A 371 15.69 -14.96 5.85
C TYR A 371 16.69 -14.34 4.87
N ASP A 372 16.21 -13.54 3.93
CA ASP A 372 17.00 -12.72 2.99
C ASP A 372 16.95 -11.24 3.40
N PRO A 373 18.07 -10.66 3.88
CA PRO A 373 18.18 -9.23 4.22
C PRO A 373 17.94 -8.29 3.04
N GLY A 374 18.21 -8.72 1.80
CA GLY A 374 18.03 -7.92 0.59
C GLY A 374 16.64 -8.01 -0.04
N PHE A 375 15.73 -8.78 0.57
CA PHE A 375 14.44 -9.15 -0.02
C PHE A 375 13.57 -7.95 -0.43
N LEU A 376 13.61 -6.88 0.36
CA LEU A 376 12.80 -5.67 0.13
C LEU A 376 13.34 -4.76 -0.98
N GLY A 377 14.49 -5.08 -1.58
CA GLY A 377 15.22 -4.17 -2.47
C GLY A 377 15.97 -3.06 -1.72
N MET A 378 15.96 -3.13 -0.39
CA MET A 378 16.80 -2.38 0.55
C MET A 378 17.43 -3.39 1.51
N ASP A 379 18.61 -3.05 2.05
CA ASP A 379 19.26 -3.89 3.06
C ASP A 379 18.50 -3.76 4.40
N LEU A 380 18.09 -4.90 4.93
CA LEU A 380 17.42 -5.02 6.22
C LEU A 380 18.11 -6.13 7.02
N PRO A 381 19.18 -5.82 7.78
CA PRO A 381 19.81 -6.82 8.63
C PRO A 381 18.87 -7.24 9.76
N LEU A 382 19.09 -8.45 10.29
CA LEU A 382 18.42 -8.88 11.51
C LEU A 382 18.76 -7.93 12.67
N PRO A 383 17.85 -7.72 13.64
CA PRO A 383 18.15 -6.97 14.86
C PRO A 383 19.38 -7.57 15.57
N ALA A 384 20.33 -6.72 15.95
CA ALA A 384 21.53 -7.14 16.63
C ALA A 384 21.19 -7.67 18.03
N VAL A 385 21.74 -8.84 18.37
CA VAL A 385 21.68 -9.37 19.73
C VAL A 385 22.85 -8.85 20.54
N THR A 386 22.63 -8.59 21.83
CA THR A 386 23.69 -8.20 22.76
C THR A 386 24.67 -9.36 22.98
N GLU A 387 25.88 -9.07 23.48
CA GLU A 387 26.86 -10.11 23.82
C GLU A 387 26.30 -11.13 24.84
N ALA A 388 25.50 -10.67 25.81
CA ALA A 388 24.83 -11.55 26.78
C ALA A 388 23.77 -12.46 26.12
N GLN A 389 23.01 -11.95 25.16
CA GLN A 389 22.06 -12.75 24.39
C GLN A 389 22.79 -13.75 23.48
N ALA A 390 23.85 -13.30 22.78
CA ALA A 390 24.68 -14.13 21.93
C ALA A 390 25.30 -15.32 22.69
N ALA A 391 25.76 -15.10 23.92
CA ALA A 391 26.32 -16.15 24.77
C ALA A 391 25.32 -17.25 25.14
N MET A 392 24.02 -16.92 25.22
CA MET A 392 22.94 -17.86 25.50
C MET A 392 22.30 -18.41 24.22
N ALA A 393 22.57 -17.78 23.08
CA ALA A 393 21.97 -18.13 21.80
C ALA A 393 22.69 -19.30 21.13
N TRP A 394 21.96 -20.01 20.28
CA TRP A 394 22.52 -21.07 19.46
C TRP A 394 23.62 -20.50 18.56
N ASN A 395 24.78 -21.18 18.56
CA ASN A 395 25.95 -20.82 17.76
C ASN A 395 26.33 -19.32 17.84
N GLY A 396 26.24 -18.71 19.03
CA GLY A 396 26.63 -17.31 19.22
C GLY A 396 25.64 -16.28 18.66
N GLY A 397 24.39 -16.67 18.39
CA GLY A 397 23.37 -15.79 17.82
C GLY A 397 23.22 -15.89 16.30
N GLU A 398 23.89 -16.85 15.67
CA GLU A 398 23.71 -17.13 14.25
C GLU A 398 22.25 -17.53 13.93
N PRO A 399 21.66 -17.02 12.83
CA PRO A 399 20.30 -17.35 12.46
C PRO A 399 20.17 -18.81 12.02
N LEU A 400 19.26 -19.56 12.64
CA LEU A 400 18.89 -20.91 12.23
C LEU A 400 17.93 -20.82 11.03
N PRO A 401 18.33 -21.27 9.82
CA PRO A 401 17.53 -21.05 8.62
C PRO A 401 16.42 -22.10 8.46
N TYR A 402 15.26 -21.63 7.99
CA TYR A 402 14.10 -22.40 7.57
C TYR A 402 13.57 -21.88 6.22
N PHE A 403 12.49 -22.46 5.71
CA PHE A 403 11.92 -22.10 4.42
C PHE A 403 11.32 -20.68 4.44
N TYR A 404 12.05 -19.69 3.89
CA TYR A 404 11.72 -18.26 3.85
C TYR A 404 11.72 -17.51 5.18
N TYR A 405 12.26 -18.11 6.24
CA TYR A 405 12.45 -17.44 7.51
C TYR A 405 13.65 -17.97 8.27
N SER A 406 14.14 -17.19 9.22
CA SER A 406 15.19 -17.60 10.15
C SER A 406 14.77 -17.34 11.59
N ILE A 407 15.34 -18.10 12.53
CA ILE A 407 15.15 -17.92 13.98
C ILE A 407 16.50 -17.74 14.65
N ILE A 408 16.64 -16.74 15.51
CA ILE A 408 17.73 -16.70 16.50
C ILE A 408 17.19 -17.33 17.77
N LEU A 409 17.78 -18.45 18.20
CA LEU A 409 17.27 -19.27 19.31
C LEU A 409 18.08 -19.02 20.59
N ASP A 410 17.41 -18.70 21.70
CA ASP A 410 18.00 -18.74 23.05
C ASP A 410 17.97 -20.19 23.55
N THR A 411 19.14 -20.80 23.70
CA THR A 411 19.26 -22.20 24.13
C THR A 411 19.09 -22.39 25.64
N GLY A 412 19.29 -21.34 26.44
CA GLY A 412 19.05 -21.36 27.88
C GLY A 412 17.56 -21.28 28.22
N ARG A 413 16.83 -20.39 27.55
CA ARG A 413 15.36 -20.31 27.63
C ARG A 413 14.66 -21.38 26.81
N ARG A 414 15.38 -22.03 25.90
CA ARG A 414 14.87 -23.00 24.93
C ARG A 414 13.75 -22.40 24.08
N MET A 415 13.86 -21.11 23.72
CA MET A 415 12.83 -20.34 22.99
C MET A 415 13.49 -19.33 22.05
N ALA A 416 12.79 -18.92 21.00
CA ALA A 416 13.31 -17.90 20.07
C ALA A 416 13.57 -16.57 20.80
N ILE A 417 14.68 -15.91 20.45
CA ILE A 417 14.90 -14.48 20.71
C ILE A 417 14.09 -13.67 19.71
N LEU A 418 14.21 -14.03 18.43
CA LEU A 418 13.45 -13.45 17.33
C LEU A 418 13.36 -14.41 16.15
N SER A 419 12.36 -14.17 15.30
CA SER A 419 12.20 -14.75 13.98
C SER A 419 12.08 -13.65 12.93
N ALA A 420 12.54 -13.91 11.71
CA ALA A 420 12.35 -13.01 10.57
C ALA A 420 11.89 -13.80 9.35
N ALA A 421 10.74 -13.44 8.78
CA ALA A 421 10.15 -14.08 7.61
C ALA A 421 10.02 -13.10 6.44
N ASN A 422 10.28 -13.58 5.23
CA ASN A 422 10.01 -12.84 4.00
C ASN A 422 8.70 -13.31 3.38
N LEU A 423 7.85 -12.37 2.96
CA LEU A 423 6.57 -12.61 2.31
C LEU A 423 6.51 -11.90 0.96
N ASP A 424 6.38 -12.65 -0.12
CA ASP A 424 6.06 -12.12 -1.45
C ASP A 424 4.55 -12.25 -1.72
N ARG A 425 3.82 -11.13 -1.62
CA ARG A 425 2.38 -11.08 -1.84
C ARG A 425 1.99 -11.36 -3.29
N LEU A 426 2.86 -11.07 -4.27
CA LEU A 426 2.58 -11.34 -5.68
C LEU A 426 2.66 -12.83 -6.01
N GLN A 427 3.40 -13.59 -5.21
CA GLN A 427 3.56 -15.03 -5.38
C GLN A 427 2.82 -15.85 -4.32
N SER A 428 2.00 -15.21 -3.47
CA SER A 428 1.20 -15.88 -2.45
C SER A 428 0.24 -16.91 -3.04
N ARG A 429 0.20 -18.08 -2.41
CA ARG A 429 -0.67 -19.21 -2.74
C ARG A 429 -1.67 -19.43 -1.61
N ALA A 430 -2.95 -19.49 -1.96
CA ALA A 430 -3.98 -19.95 -1.03
C ALA A 430 -3.87 -21.48 -0.91
N LEU A 431 -3.41 -21.96 0.24
CA LEU A 431 -3.24 -23.38 0.53
C LEU A 431 -4.30 -23.86 1.53
N PRO A 432 -4.86 -25.07 1.37
CA PRO A 432 -5.79 -25.64 2.34
C PRO A 432 -5.09 -25.87 3.68
N ARG A 433 -5.88 -25.99 4.75
CA ARG A 433 -5.34 -26.44 6.04
C ARG A 433 -4.85 -27.88 5.90
N ALA A 434 -3.65 -28.12 6.42
CA ALA A 434 -3.10 -29.46 6.61
C ALA A 434 -2.94 -29.69 8.12
N GLY A 435 -3.03 -30.95 8.56
CA GLY A 435 -2.82 -31.29 9.97
C GLY A 435 -1.42 -30.88 10.44
N ASP A 436 -1.35 -30.37 11.67
CA ASP A 436 -0.10 -29.92 12.26
C ASP A 436 0.57 -31.08 13.01
N VAL A 437 1.79 -31.44 12.58
CA VAL A 437 2.63 -32.45 13.24
C VAL A 437 3.83 -31.73 13.82
N PHE A 438 3.75 -31.42 15.13
CA PHE A 438 4.82 -30.75 15.84
C PHE A 438 5.98 -31.71 16.12
N ARG A 439 7.20 -31.24 15.89
CA ARG A 439 8.41 -32.06 16.03
C ARG A 439 9.60 -31.25 16.51
N PRO A 440 10.58 -31.88 17.18
CA PRO A 440 11.86 -31.25 17.42
C PRO A 440 12.60 -30.99 16.10
N ASP A 441 13.47 -29.98 16.09
CA ASP A 441 14.45 -29.79 15.04
C ASP A 441 15.63 -30.76 15.26
N PRO A 442 15.91 -31.68 14.32
CA PRO A 442 16.99 -32.66 14.50
C PRO A 442 18.40 -32.03 14.50
N ARG A 443 18.55 -30.76 14.10
CA ARG A 443 19.83 -30.03 14.11
C ARG A 443 20.23 -29.56 15.52
N LEU A 444 19.31 -29.59 16.48
CA LEU A 444 19.50 -29.09 17.83
C LEU A 444 19.43 -30.22 18.85
N ASP A 445 20.18 -30.11 19.95
CA ASP A 445 20.00 -31.01 21.09
C ASP A 445 18.56 -30.85 21.63
N PRO A 446 17.83 -31.93 21.97
CA PRO A 446 16.51 -31.83 22.60
C PRO A 446 16.45 -30.89 23.80
N ALA A 447 17.54 -30.75 24.56
CA ALA A 447 17.65 -29.84 25.71
C ALA A 447 17.79 -28.35 25.32
N GLN A 448 18.03 -28.02 24.06
CA GLN A 448 18.22 -26.64 23.56
C GLN A 448 16.96 -26.01 22.95
N GLN A 449 15.90 -26.80 22.75
CA GLN A 449 14.65 -26.40 22.09
C GLN A 449 13.46 -26.65 23.01
N PRO A 450 12.29 -26.00 22.80
CA PRO A 450 11.20 -26.04 23.76
C PRO A 450 10.84 -27.44 24.23
N ASP A 451 10.62 -27.57 25.55
CA ASP A 451 10.10 -28.80 26.12
C ASP A 451 8.62 -28.95 25.76
N PRO A 452 8.17 -30.07 25.15
CA PRO A 452 6.75 -30.28 24.90
C PRO A 452 5.87 -30.14 26.14
N GLY A 453 6.41 -30.45 27.32
CA GLY A 453 5.69 -30.38 28.60
C GLY A 453 5.26 -28.96 29.00
N ILE A 454 5.91 -27.91 28.48
CA ILE A 454 5.50 -26.51 28.76
C ILE A 454 4.10 -26.21 28.20
N PHE A 455 3.68 -26.96 27.19
CA PHE A 455 2.38 -26.81 26.53
C PHE A 455 1.30 -27.72 27.12
N ASP A 456 1.63 -28.53 28.14
CA ASP A 456 0.67 -29.39 28.82
C ASP A 456 -0.02 -28.66 29.99
N GLU A 457 0.45 -27.45 30.33
CA GLU A 457 -0.20 -26.57 31.30
C GLU A 457 -1.58 -26.10 30.82
N ARG A 458 -2.56 -26.06 31.73
CA ARG A 458 -3.94 -25.70 31.38
C ARG A 458 -4.03 -24.27 30.85
N GLY A 459 -4.52 -24.14 29.62
CA GLY A 459 -4.77 -22.86 28.96
C GLY A 459 -3.57 -22.29 28.21
N ILE A 460 -2.43 -23.00 28.19
CA ILE A 460 -1.26 -22.69 27.38
C ILE A 460 -1.29 -23.53 26.11
N GLU A 461 -1.03 -22.88 24.98
CA GLU A 461 -1.06 -23.46 23.65
C GLU A 461 0.26 -23.23 22.92
N ARG A 462 0.45 -24.00 21.83
CA ARG A 462 1.62 -23.89 20.94
C ARG A 462 1.39 -22.73 19.97
N GLY A 463 1.77 -21.54 20.39
CA GLY A 463 1.78 -20.35 19.55
C GLY A 463 2.93 -20.37 18.55
N ARG A 464 2.69 -19.95 17.31
CA ARG A 464 3.73 -19.84 16.28
C ARG A 464 4.20 -18.40 16.15
N LEU A 465 5.51 -18.18 16.00
CA LEU A 465 6.03 -16.86 15.63
C LEU A 465 5.87 -16.60 14.13
N VAL A 466 6.23 -17.59 13.30
CA VAL A 466 6.03 -17.58 11.85
C VAL A 466 4.88 -18.51 11.48
N GLY A 467 3.85 -17.95 10.85
CA GLY A 467 2.66 -18.65 10.42
C GLY A 467 2.81 -19.26 9.03
N ARG A 468 1.93 -20.21 8.70
CA ARG A 468 1.94 -20.90 7.38
C ARG A 468 1.79 -19.90 6.23
N ALA A 469 0.90 -18.93 6.38
CA ALA A 469 0.61 -17.95 5.35
C ALA A 469 1.80 -17.03 5.05
N ASP A 470 2.71 -16.84 6.02
CA ASP A 470 3.90 -15.99 5.86
C ASP A 470 4.89 -16.61 4.84
N ILE A 471 4.87 -17.93 4.67
CA ILE A 471 5.79 -18.69 3.81
C ILE A 471 5.11 -19.42 2.65
N SER A 472 3.79 -19.19 2.46
CA SER A 472 2.99 -19.86 1.43
C SER A 472 3.07 -19.14 0.09
N TRP A 473 4.27 -18.90 -0.42
CA TRP A 473 4.48 -18.18 -1.68
C TRP A 473 5.60 -18.78 -2.52
N GLY A 474 5.61 -18.42 -3.81
CA GLY A 474 6.72 -18.68 -4.70
C GLY A 474 6.78 -20.08 -5.33
N PRO A 475 7.65 -20.23 -6.34
CA PRO A 475 7.78 -21.46 -7.13
C PRO A 475 8.57 -22.56 -6.41
N ALA A 476 9.21 -22.26 -5.27
CA ALA A 476 9.96 -23.27 -4.50
C ALA A 476 9.03 -24.24 -3.74
N LEU A 477 7.75 -23.90 -3.59
CA LEU A 477 6.75 -24.79 -3.03
C LEU A 477 6.36 -25.89 -4.03
N PRO A 478 6.04 -27.11 -3.57
CA PRO A 478 5.50 -28.17 -4.41
C PRO A 478 4.35 -27.68 -5.30
N SER A 479 4.31 -28.14 -6.55
CA SER A 479 3.26 -27.72 -7.49
C SER A 479 1.88 -28.20 -7.05
N ASP A 480 1.80 -29.40 -6.46
CA ASP A 480 0.56 -29.90 -5.86
C ASP A 480 0.17 -29.10 -4.62
N THR A 481 -1.10 -28.71 -4.54
CA THR A 481 -1.62 -27.84 -3.47
C THR A 481 -1.67 -28.54 -2.11
N ALA A 482 -1.99 -29.84 -2.07
CA ALA A 482 -2.04 -30.59 -0.82
C ALA A 482 -0.62 -30.89 -0.30
N GLU A 483 0.30 -31.22 -1.20
CA GLU A 483 1.72 -31.40 -0.88
C GLU A 483 2.35 -30.09 -0.38
N ALA A 484 2.10 -28.96 -1.05
CA ALA A 484 2.54 -27.64 -0.59
C ALA A 484 1.96 -27.30 0.79
N ALA A 485 0.67 -27.58 1.01
CA ALA A 485 0.02 -27.36 2.30
C ALA A 485 0.65 -28.19 3.42
N ALA A 486 0.97 -29.46 3.16
CA ALA A 486 1.65 -30.33 4.11
C ALA A 486 3.09 -29.87 4.37
N PHE A 487 3.80 -29.43 3.32
CA PHE A 487 5.16 -28.92 3.40
C PHE A 487 5.25 -27.66 4.28
N VAL A 488 4.42 -26.65 4.06
CA VAL A 488 4.44 -25.43 4.90
C VAL A 488 4.01 -25.72 6.34
N ALA A 489 3.09 -26.67 6.55
CA ALA A 489 2.70 -27.13 7.88
C ALA A 489 3.89 -27.73 8.62
N GLN A 490 4.65 -28.57 7.94
CA GLN A 490 5.88 -29.17 8.45
C GLN A 490 6.90 -28.09 8.83
N MET A 491 7.17 -27.13 7.93
CA MET A 491 8.20 -26.12 8.18
C MET A 491 7.86 -25.25 9.40
N THR A 492 6.60 -24.85 9.55
CA THR A 492 6.17 -23.98 10.66
C THR A 492 5.89 -24.70 11.98
N SER A 493 6.02 -26.03 12.05
CA SER A 493 5.71 -26.84 13.24
C SER A 493 6.94 -27.40 13.96
N HIS A 494 8.14 -26.91 13.63
CA HIS A 494 9.35 -27.20 14.40
C HIS A 494 9.34 -26.45 15.73
N TYR A 495 9.76 -27.12 16.81
CA TYR A 495 9.73 -26.56 18.17
C TYR A 495 10.40 -25.19 18.30
N PRO A 496 11.56 -24.87 17.69
CA PRO A 496 12.14 -23.52 17.76
C PRO A 496 11.23 -22.36 17.35
N ASN A 497 10.20 -22.62 16.51
CA ASN A 497 9.20 -21.62 16.10
C ASN A 497 8.01 -21.50 17.08
N LEU A 498 7.96 -22.33 18.12
CA LEU A 498 6.83 -22.42 19.04
C LEU A 498 7.12 -21.68 20.34
N VAL A 499 6.11 -20.97 20.83
CA VAL A 499 6.12 -20.21 22.09
C VAL A 499 4.84 -20.49 22.89
N PRO A 500 4.88 -20.49 24.23
CA PRO A 500 3.73 -20.82 25.07
C PRO A 500 2.77 -19.64 25.22
N GLN A 501 1.64 -19.68 24.51
CA GLN A 501 0.65 -18.61 24.47
C GLN A 501 -0.62 -18.99 25.24
N PHE A 502 -1.24 -18.04 25.94
CA PHE A 502 -2.61 -18.26 26.39
C PHE A 502 -3.56 -18.44 25.19
N ALA A 503 -4.59 -19.29 25.34
CA ALA A 503 -5.55 -19.55 24.27
C ALA A 503 -6.20 -18.26 23.70
N ALA A 504 -6.50 -17.26 24.55
CA ALA A 504 -7.03 -15.98 24.10
C ALA A 504 -6.07 -15.23 23.15
N VAL A 505 -4.75 -15.34 23.39
CA VAL A 505 -3.73 -14.75 22.53
C VAL A 505 -3.60 -15.55 21.24
N ASN A 506 -3.37 -16.86 21.35
CA ASN A 506 -3.10 -17.75 20.22
C ASN A 506 -4.28 -17.85 19.23
N GLN A 507 -5.51 -17.70 19.71
CA GLN A 507 -6.71 -17.90 18.88
C GLN A 507 -7.43 -16.60 18.48
N GLN A 508 -7.10 -15.46 19.09
CA GLN A 508 -7.80 -14.19 18.84
C GLN A 508 -6.83 -13.08 18.44
N SER A 509 -6.10 -12.51 19.39
CA SER A 509 -5.28 -11.32 19.12
C SER A 509 -4.09 -11.61 18.22
N TRP A 510 -3.38 -12.71 18.43
CA TRP A 510 -2.20 -13.05 17.63
C TRP A 510 -2.57 -13.30 16.15
N PRO A 511 -3.60 -14.11 15.81
CA PRO A 511 -4.09 -14.21 14.44
C PRO A 511 -4.52 -12.87 13.82
N ALA A 512 -5.16 -11.99 14.61
CA ALA A 512 -5.56 -10.66 14.13
C ALA A 512 -4.35 -9.78 13.76
N ILE A 513 -3.27 -9.82 14.57
CA ILE A 513 -2.00 -9.16 14.23
C ILE A 513 -1.37 -9.79 12.99
N GLU A 514 -1.34 -11.12 12.91
CA GLU A 514 -0.80 -11.84 11.76
C GLU A 514 -1.51 -11.46 10.45
N ASP A 515 -2.84 -11.39 10.46
CA ASP A 515 -3.62 -10.94 9.31
C ASP A 515 -3.37 -9.46 9.00
N TRP A 516 -3.23 -8.61 10.04
CA TRP A 516 -2.91 -7.20 9.84
C TRP A 516 -1.58 -7.00 9.11
N VAL A 517 -0.50 -7.61 9.60
CA VAL A 517 0.83 -7.45 8.98
C VAL A 517 0.88 -8.04 7.57
N ARG A 518 0.14 -9.12 7.32
CA ARG A 518 0.09 -9.72 5.98
C ARG A 518 -0.74 -8.93 4.99
N LEU A 519 -1.87 -8.35 5.40
CA LEU A 519 -2.89 -7.83 4.48
C LEU A 519 -3.01 -6.30 4.50
N HIS A 520 -2.81 -5.67 5.66
CA HIS A 520 -3.10 -4.25 5.86
C HIS A 520 -1.84 -3.38 5.92
N HIS A 521 -0.70 -3.92 6.36
CA HIS A 521 0.58 -3.21 6.31
C HIS A 521 0.91 -2.80 4.87
N ASN A 522 1.03 -1.50 4.60
CA ASN A 522 1.36 -0.92 3.30
C ASN A 522 0.74 -1.71 2.11
N PRO A 523 -0.57 -1.58 1.83
CA PRO A 523 -1.27 -2.43 0.87
C PRO A 523 -0.71 -2.36 -0.56
N ALA A 524 0.04 -1.31 -0.90
CA ALA A 524 0.70 -1.16 -2.19
C ALA A 524 2.01 -1.96 -2.29
N ALA A 525 2.60 -2.38 -1.17
CA ALA A 525 3.82 -3.17 -1.17
C ALA A 525 3.57 -4.62 -1.60
N SER A 526 4.37 -5.09 -2.55
CA SER A 526 4.40 -6.49 -2.99
C SER A 526 5.21 -7.40 -2.07
N ARG A 527 6.20 -6.85 -1.37
CA ARG A 527 7.11 -7.59 -0.48
C ARG A 527 7.07 -7.01 0.92
N VAL A 528 7.01 -7.90 1.90
CA VAL A 528 6.98 -7.57 3.33
C VAL A 528 7.95 -8.48 4.06
N THR A 529 8.73 -7.90 4.98
CA THR A 529 9.49 -8.64 5.99
C THR A 529 8.74 -8.56 7.30
N ILE A 530 8.55 -9.70 7.96
CA ILE A 530 7.87 -9.81 9.25
C ILE A 530 8.90 -10.25 10.29
N LEU A 531 9.19 -9.39 11.27
CA LEU A 531 10.01 -9.69 12.43
C LEU A 531 9.09 -10.01 13.60
N SER A 532 9.42 -10.99 14.44
CA SER A 532 8.58 -11.36 15.59
C SER A 532 9.39 -11.98 16.72
N GLY A 533 8.89 -11.91 17.95
CA GLY A 533 9.53 -12.59 19.06
C GLY A 533 8.77 -12.44 20.38
N PRO A 534 9.19 -13.17 21.42
CA PRO A 534 8.70 -12.99 22.79
C PRO A 534 9.38 -11.80 23.50
N VAL A 535 8.70 -11.27 24.50
CA VAL A 535 9.27 -10.40 25.54
C VAL A 535 9.25 -11.17 26.86
N PHE A 536 10.38 -11.20 27.55
CA PHE A 536 10.51 -11.82 28.87
C PHE A 536 10.69 -10.75 29.93
N GLY A 537 9.89 -10.79 31.00
CA GLY A 537 10.13 -9.95 32.17
C GLY A 537 11.10 -10.59 33.17
N GLU A 538 11.31 -9.89 34.27
CA GLU A 538 12.34 -10.23 35.28
C GLU A 538 12.12 -11.59 35.94
N ARG A 539 10.87 -12.08 35.99
CA ARG A 539 10.49 -13.29 36.72
C ARG A 539 10.88 -14.59 36.02
N GLY A 540 11.21 -14.54 34.73
CA GLY A 540 11.57 -15.70 33.91
C GLY A 540 10.42 -16.72 33.72
N GLY A 541 10.59 -17.67 32.81
CA GLY A 541 9.58 -18.70 32.49
C GLY A 541 8.80 -18.40 31.21
N LEU A 542 7.51 -18.08 31.34
CA LEU A 542 6.64 -17.74 30.20
C LEU A 542 6.95 -16.33 29.66
N PRO A 543 6.85 -16.09 28.34
CA PRO A 543 6.84 -14.75 27.79
C PRO A 543 5.71 -13.90 28.39
N GLU A 544 6.00 -12.66 28.76
CA GLU A 544 5.01 -11.70 29.28
C GLU A 544 4.25 -10.99 28.15
N ALA A 545 4.87 -10.89 26.96
CA ALA A 545 4.25 -10.35 25.76
C ALA A 545 4.90 -10.96 24.50
N TYR A 546 4.30 -10.67 23.35
CA TYR A 546 4.83 -10.99 22.03
C TYR A 546 4.83 -9.74 21.17
N TRP A 547 5.88 -9.57 20.38
CA TRP A 547 5.99 -8.45 19.47
C TRP A 547 5.99 -8.94 18.02
N LYS A 548 5.49 -8.09 17.12
CA LYS A 548 5.55 -8.32 15.67
C LYS A 548 5.74 -6.98 14.95
N ILE A 549 6.70 -6.93 14.02
CA ILE A 549 7.02 -5.74 13.21
C ILE A 549 6.89 -6.14 11.74
N ALA A 550 6.14 -5.37 10.97
CA ALA A 550 6.05 -5.48 9.52
C ALA A 550 6.85 -4.37 8.87
N VAL A 551 7.68 -4.72 7.88
CA VAL A 551 8.53 -3.78 7.15
C VAL A 551 8.35 -3.97 5.65
N SER A 552 8.18 -2.87 4.93
CA SER A 552 8.18 -2.85 3.47
C SER A 552 8.97 -1.64 2.96
N ALA A 553 9.35 -1.67 1.68
CA ALA A 553 9.94 -0.50 1.05
C ALA A 553 8.90 0.62 0.93
N GLY A 554 9.27 1.81 1.39
CA GLY A 554 8.49 3.04 1.30
C GLY A 554 9.08 4.04 0.30
N PRO A 555 8.56 5.29 0.29
CA PRO A 555 9.06 6.36 -0.57
C PRO A 555 10.55 6.63 -0.34
N GLU A 556 11.25 6.99 -1.42
CA GLU A 556 12.67 7.38 -1.39
C GLU A 556 13.63 6.31 -0.81
N GLY A 557 13.18 5.05 -0.75
CA GLY A 557 13.96 3.93 -0.21
C GLY A 557 13.96 3.84 1.32
N LEU A 558 13.16 4.66 2.00
CA LEU A 558 12.94 4.56 3.45
C LEU A 558 11.96 3.43 3.77
N PRO A 559 12.10 2.74 4.91
CA PRO A 559 11.18 1.67 5.28
C PRO A 559 9.82 2.25 5.72
N THR A 560 8.74 1.57 5.35
CA THR A 560 7.43 1.72 6.01
C THR A 560 7.33 0.65 7.08
N VAL A 561 6.95 1.03 8.31
CA VAL A 561 6.98 0.13 9.47
C VAL A 561 5.66 0.16 10.25
N ASP A 562 5.16 -1.02 10.62
CA ASP A 562 4.11 -1.19 11.61
C ASP A 562 4.60 -2.10 12.74
N ALA A 563 4.44 -1.69 14.00
CA ALA A 563 4.91 -2.44 15.16
C ALA A 563 3.78 -2.71 16.17
N PHE A 564 3.78 -3.91 16.73
CA PHE A 564 2.76 -4.40 17.66
C PHE A 564 3.39 -5.08 18.87
N LEU A 565 2.76 -4.91 20.04
CA LEU A 565 3.10 -5.59 21.29
C LEU A 565 1.82 -6.13 21.94
N VAL A 566 1.72 -7.45 22.02
CA VAL A 566 0.54 -8.18 22.54
C VAL A 566 0.88 -8.79 23.89
N PRO A 567 0.27 -8.33 25.00
CA PRO A 567 0.46 -8.95 26.30
C PRO A 567 -0.01 -10.41 26.32
N ASN A 568 0.81 -11.31 26.89
CA ASN A 568 0.49 -12.73 27.00
C ASN A 568 -0.48 -12.96 28.17
N THR A 569 -1.76 -12.64 27.98
CA THR A 569 -2.77 -12.70 29.05
C THR A 569 -4.04 -13.43 28.59
N PRO A 570 -4.83 -14.01 29.51
CA PRO A 570 -6.09 -14.66 29.17
C PRO A 570 -7.22 -13.68 28.77
N ALA A 571 -6.98 -12.37 28.83
CA ALA A 571 -7.98 -11.31 28.58
C ALA A 571 -7.68 -10.49 27.30
N SER A 572 -7.07 -11.11 26.30
CA SER A 572 -6.72 -10.46 25.03
C SER A 572 -7.91 -10.42 24.06
N ALA A 573 -8.01 -9.35 23.27
CA ALA A 573 -9.09 -9.10 22.30
C ALA A 573 -8.51 -9.00 20.87
N PRO A 574 -9.27 -9.32 19.80
CA PRO A 574 -8.77 -9.27 18.42
C PRO A 574 -8.82 -7.84 17.83
N ASP A 575 -8.12 -6.89 18.46
CA ASP A 575 -8.02 -5.50 18.01
C ASP A 575 -6.55 -5.11 17.76
N PRO A 576 -6.06 -5.16 16.51
CA PRO A 576 -4.68 -4.81 16.20
C PRO A 576 -4.30 -3.38 16.59
N GLU A 577 -5.21 -2.42 16.48
CA GLU A 577 -4.92 -1.02 16.79
C GLU A 577 -4.68 -0.82 18.29
N ALA A 578 -5.35 -1.61 19.15
CA ALA A 578 -5.11 -1.59 20.60
C ALA A 578 -3.72 -2.08 21.02
N TYR A 579 -2.99 -2.76 20.12
CA TYR A 579 -1.65 -3.31 20.38
C TYR A 579 -0.52 -2.56 19.67
N ARG A 580 -0.82 -1.42 19.03
CA ARG A 580 0.19 -0.59 18.38
C ARG A 580 1.24 -0.13 19.39
N THR A 581 2.50 -0.19 18.98
CA THR A 581 3.63 0.34 19.75
C THR A 581 4.69 0.95 18.82
N SER A 582 5.81 1.40 19.38
CA SER A 582 6.98 1.80 18.61
C SER A 582 8.03 0.68 18.55
N VAL A 583 8.89 0.72 17.51
CA VAL A 583 10.06 -0.17 17.43
C VAL A 583 11.04 0.11 18.57
N GLU A 584 11.13 1.37 19.01
CA GLU A 584 11.95 1.77 20.15
C GLU A 584 11.52 1.08 21.45
N GLU A 585 10.22 1.00 21.73
CA GLU A 585 9.70 0.31 22.91
C GLU A 585 10.00 -1.19 22.85
N ILE A 586 9.87 -1.80 21.67
CA ILE A 586 10.26 -3.21 21.47
C ILE A 586 11.76 -3.38 21.70
N ALA A 587 12.59 -2.47 21.20
CA ALA A 587 14.04 -2.48 21.41
C ALA A 587 14.38 -2.41 22.91
N LEU A 588 13.72 -1.52 23.65
CA LEU A 588 13.89 -1.36 25.09
C LEU A 588 13.51 -2.64 25.86
N LEU A 589 12.34 -3.22 25.56
CA LEU A 589 11.82 -4.40 26.25
C LEU A 589 12.59 -5.68 25.94
N THR A 590 13.23 -5.77 24.76
CA THR A 590 13.91 -6.98 24.30
C THR A 590 15.44 -6.88 24.39
N GLY A 591 15.99 -5.67 24.50
CA GLY A 591 17.42 -5.41 24.38
C GLY A 591 17.99 -5.58 22.97
N LEU A 592 17.14 -5.77 21.96
CA LEU A 592 17.57 -5.94 20.56
C LEU A 592 17.98 -4.59 19.94
N GLY A 593 19.09 -4.59 19.20
CA GLY A 593 19.56 -3.45 18.44
C GLY A 593 18.94 -3.40 17.05
N PHE A 594 17.89 -2.59 16.86
CA PHE A 594 17.29 -2.36 15.55
C PHE A 594 18.04 -1.27 14.76
N PRO A 595 18.12 -1.35 13.42
CA PRO A 595 18.59 -0.25 12.58
C PRO A 595 17.87 1.08 12.89
N GLU A 596 18.62 2.18 12.91
CA GLU A 596 18.06 3.51 13.22
C GLU A 596 16.91 3.90 12.29
N ALA A 597 17.00 3.56 11.00
CA ALA A 597 15.93 3.79 10.03
C ALA A 597 14.61 3.06 10.39
N LEU A 598 14.69 1.87 10.99
CA LEU A 598 13.50 1.15 11.46
C LEU A 598 12.92 1.77 12.73
N ILE A 599 13.78 2.21 13.66
CA ILE A 599 13.36 2.90 14.87
C ILE A 599 12.62 4.19 14.50
N ALA A 600 13.21 4.99 13.61
CA ALA A 600 12.64 6.25 13.14
C ALA A 600 11.32 6.06 12.39
N ALA A 601 11.25 5.09 11.47
CA ALA A 601 10.03 4.82 10.71
C ALA A 601 8.92 4.15 11.54
N GLY A 602 9.30 3.42 12.59
CA GLY A 602 8.40 2.75 13.51
C GLY A 602 8.09 3.56 14.77
N SER A 603 8.35 4.87 14.79
CA SER A 603 8.04 5.75 15.91
C SER A 603 6.55 6.10 15.99
N HIS A 604 6.12 6.68 17.11
CA HIS A 604 4.75 7.19 17.22
C HIS A 604 4.51 8.37 16.27
N GLY A 605 5.48 9.28 16.15
CA GLY A 605 5.45 10.44 15.27
C GLY A 605 5.36 10.07 13.80
N ALA A 606 6.14 9.10 13.32
CA ALA A 606 6.11 8.66 11.93
C ALA A 606 4.75 8.07 11.56
N ARG A 607 4.15 7.30 12.48
CA ARG A 607 2.81 6.75 12.32
C ARG A 607 1.73 7.82 12.26
N LEU A 608 1.81 8.85 13.09
CA LEU A 608 0.90 9.99 13.02
C LEU A 608 1.15 10.84 11.78
N ALA A 609 2.39 11.08 11.40
CA ALA A 609 2.78 11.78 10.18
C ALA A 609 2.21 11.10 8.92
N ALA A 610 2.14 9.77 8.88
CA ALA A 610 1.52 9.01 7.80
C ALA A 610 0.00 9.28 7.65
N ARG A 611 -0.64 9.90 8.64
CA ARG A 611 -2.07 10.31 8.60
C ARG A 611 -2.28 11.72 8.05
N VAL A 612 -1.23 12.49 7.78
CA VAL A 612 -1.37 13.83 7.16
C VAL A 612 -2.16 13.79 5.84
N PRO A 613 -2.01 12.80 4.95
CA PRO A 613 -2.88 12.68 3.77
C PRO A 613 -4.37 12.51 4.09
N GLU A 614 -4.73 11.95 5.25
CA GLU A 614 -6.13 11.78 5.68
C GLU A 614 -6.83 13.11 5.98
N LEU A 615 -6.09 14.22 6.09
CA LEU A 615 -6.68 15.56 6.20
C LEU A 615 -7.51 15.95 4.96
N GLU A 616 -7.29 15.27 3.83
CA GLU A 616 -8.06 15.39 2.59
C GLU A 616 -9.02 14.20 2.36
N ALA A 617 -9.13 13.27 3.31
CA ALA A 617 -10.03 12.13 3.18
C ALA A 617 -11.47 12.57 2.88
N ALA A 618 -12.11 11.88 1.93
CA ALA A 618 -13.50 12.14 1.58
C ALA A 618 -14.44 11.88 2.76
N ASP A 619 -14.14 10.85 3.55
CA ASP A 619 -14.85 10.52 4.78
C ASP A 619 -14.60 11.55 5.89
N GLU A 620 -15.66 11.98 6.55
CA GLU A 620 -15.60 13.01 7.60
C GLU A 620 -15.05 12.43 8.92
N ALA A 621 -15.38 11.18 9.25
CA ALA A 621 -14.94 10.55 10.49
C ALA A 621 -13.42 10.34 10.49
N THR A 622 -12.87 9.80 9.41
CA THR A 622 -11.43 9.60 9.19
C THR A 622 -10.68 10.92 9.29
N ARG A 623 -11.18 11.95 8.60
CA ARG A 623 -10.57 13.28 8.59
C ARG A 623 -10.58 13.93 9.98
N ARG A 624 -11.69 13.82 10.71
CA ARG A 624 -11.80 14.34 12.09
C ARG A 624 -10.86 13.60 13.05
N ALA A 625 -10.77 12.27 12.94
CA ALA A 625 -9.85 11.47 13.74
C ALA A 625 -8.39 11.87 13.48
N ALA A 626 -7.99 12.02 12.21
CA ALA A 626 -6.65 12.48 11.85
C ALA A 626 -6.34 13.88 12.41
N VAL A 627 -7.27 14.84 12.28
CA VAL A 627 -7.09 16.18 12.87
C VAL A 627 -6.93 16.10 14.39
N GLN A 628 -7.74 15.30 15.06
CA GLN A 628 -7.71 15.16 16.51
C GLN A 628 -6.37 14.55 16.97
N ASP A 629 -5.97 13.41 16.40
CA ASP A 629 -4.77 12.68 16.83
C ASP A 629 -3.49 13.48 16.58
N LEU A 630 -3.40 14.17 15.43
CA LEU A 630 -2.28 15.07 15.13
C LEU A 630 -2.25 16.25 16.11
N ALA A 631 -3.40 16.86 16.37
CA ALA A 631 -3.49 18.00 17.27
C ALA A 631 -3.17 17.63 18.72
N ASP A 632 -3.61 16.46 19.18
CA ASP A 632 -3.38 15.98 20.54
C ASP A 632 -1.90 15.72 20.79
N LEU A 633 -1.18 15.09 19.84
CA LEU A 633 0.28 14.94 19.93
C LEU A 633 0.99 16.29 20.07
N LEU A 634 0.61 17.28 19.26
CA LEU A 634 1.30 18.58 19.25
C LEU A 634 1.06 19.37 20.55
N ARG A 635 -0.13 19.23 21.15
CA ARG A 635 -0.50 19.88 22.41
C ARG A 635 0.05 19.18 23.65
N ASP A 636 0.29 17.87 23.59
CA ASP A 636 0.72 17.09 24.75
C ASP A 636 2.13 17.51 25.21
N PRO A 637 2.31 18.11 26.41
CA PRO A 637 3.62 18.54 26.89
C PRO A 637 4.58 17.37 27.14
N GLU A 638 4.07 16.16 27.40
CA GLU A 638 4.87 14.96 27.70
C GLU A 638 5.24 14.17 26.44
N ALA A 639 4.64 14.46 25.30
CA ALA A 639 4.98 13.81 24.04
C ALA A 639 6.42 14.11 23.60
N LYS A 640 7.12 13.09 23.08
CA LYS A 640 8.51 13.19 22.64
C LYS A 640 8.67 14.29 21.58
N GLU A 641 9.74 15.06 21.70
CA GLU A 641 10.04 16.16 20.78
C GLU A 641 10.19 15.67 19.33
N ASP A 642 10.90 14.57 19.12
CA ASP A 642 11.11 13.98 17.78
C ASP A 642 9.79 13.57 17.11
N ASP A 643 8.82 13.05 17.88
CA ASP A 643 7.52 12.67 17.33
C ASP A 643 6.75 13.89 16.81
N LYS A 644 6.84 15.02 17.54
CA LYS A 644 6.23 16.29 17.12
C LYS A 644 6.92 16.85 15.89
N LEU A 645 8.26 16.81 15.84
CA LEU A 645 9.06 17.26 14.70
C LEU A 645 8.67 16.51 13.42
N GLN A 646 8.53 15.18 13.48
CA GLN A 646 8.12 14.35 12.35
C GLN A 646 6.72 14.72 11.82
N VAL A 647 5.76 14.96 12.71
CA VAL A 647 4.41 15.39 12.31
C VAL A 647 4.41 16.77 11.66
N VAL A 648 5.13 17.73 12.24
CA VAL A 648 5.21 19.10 11.69
C VAL A 648 5.94 19.11 10.36
N GLU A 649 7.00 18.33 10.22
CA GLU A 649 7.69 18.14 8.94
C GLU A 649 6.74 17.62 7.85
N ALA A 650 5.92 16.61 8.15
CA ALA A 650 4.95 16.07 7.20
C ALA A 650 3.87 17.09 6.81
N LEU A 651 3.37 17.89 7.77
CA LEU A 651 2.41 18.97 7.51
C LEU A 651 3.00 20.08 6.61
N LEU A 652 4.24 20.48 6.87
CA LEU A 652 4.94 21.47 6.04
C LEU A 652 5.23 20.91 4.64
N ALA A 653 5.74 19.68 4.56
CA ALA A 653 5.97 19.00 3.29
C ALA A 653 4.68 18.89 2.45
N ALA A 654 3.52 18.69 3.09
CA ALA A 654 2.22 18.63 2.40
C ALA A 654 1.74 19.99 1.86
N SER A 655 2.23 21.11 2.39
CA SER A 655 1.77 22.47 2.08
C SER A 655 2.74 23.31 1.24
N GLU A 656 4.02 22.94 1.21
CA GLU A 656 5.10 23.66 0.53
C GLU A 656 5.08 23.61 -1.00
N GLY A 657 5.84 24.50 -1.64
CA GLY A 657 5.96 24.58 -3.09
C GLY A 657 4.69 25.08 -3.79
N GLY A 658 3.89 25.88 -3.09
CA GLY A 658 2.60 26.37 -3.58
C GLY A 658 1.45 25.35 -3.45
N ARG A 659 1.71 24.14 -2.90
CA ARG A 659 0.70 23.09 -2.73
C ARG A 659 -0.49 23.52 -1.89
N LEU A 660 -0.27 24.37 -0.87
CA LEU A 660 -1.35 24.93 -0.04
C LEU A 660 -2.49 25.53 -0.89
N ALA A 661 -2.18 26.24 -1.98
CA ALA A 661 -3.19 26.86 -2.83
C ALA A 661 -4.04 25.85 -3.63
N TYR A 662 -3.48 24.65 -3.88
CA TYR A 662 -4.14 23.58 -4.63
C TYR A 662 -4.93 22.61 -3.75
N LEU A 663 -4.69 22.61 -2.43
CA LEU A 663 -5.47 21.82 -1.48
C LEU A 663 -6.94 22.28 -1.45
N SER A 664 -7.84 21.35 -1.13
CA SER A 664 -9.25 21.67 -0.93
C SER A 664 -9.42 22.75 0.16
N PRO A 665 -10.48 23.60 0.09
CA PRO A 665 -10.73 24.62 1.13
C PRO A 665 -10.77 24.05 2.54
N GLN A 666 -11.35 22.86 2.72
CA GLN A 666 -11.42 22.20 4.02
C GLN A 666 -10.06 21.66 4.47
N THR A 667 -9.29 21.06 3.56
CA THR A 667 -7.95 20.54 3.86
C THR A 667 -7.01 21.65 4.29
N ARG A 668 -7.09 22.84 3.66
CA ARG A 668 -6.35 24.02 4.10
C ARG A 668 -6.68 24.42 5.54
N VAL A 669 -7.96 24.44 5.89
CA VAL A 669 -8.41 24.75 7.25
C VAL A 669 -7.88 23.70 8.23
N ASN A 670 -8.01 22.41 7.91
CA ASN A 670 -7.55 21.33 8.78
C ASN A 670 -6.03 21.37 9.00
N LEU A 671 -5.24 21.52 7.93
CA LEU A 671 -3.78 21.57 8.00
C LEU A 671 -3.30 22.78 8.82
N LEU A 672 -3.84 23.97 8.55
CA LEU A 672 -3.49 25.18 9.32
C LEU A 672 -3.96 25.06 10.77
N PHE A 673 -5.12 24.47 11.01
CA PHE A 673 -5.62 24.23 12.37
C PHE A 673 -4.64 23.37 13.17
N VAL A 674 -4.14 22.27 12.58
CA VAL A 674 -3.15 21.39 13.24
C VAL A 674 -1.83 22.12 13.48
N LEU A 675 -1.31 22.87 12.50
CA LEU A 675 -0.06 23.65 12.68
C LEU A 675 -0.17 24.69 13.80
N VAL A 676 -1.34 25.32 13.97
CA VAL A 676 -1.60 26.28 15.06
C VAL A 676 -1.58 25.61 16.44
N GLN A 677 -1.66 24.28 16.53
CA GLN A 677 -1.59 23.58 17.81
C GLN A 677 -0.17 23.44 18.35
N VAL A 678 0.86 23.76 17.56
CA VAL A 678 2.25 23.77 18.04
C VAL A 678 2.42 24.92 19.04
N PRO A 679 2.85 24.66 20.29
CA PRO A 679 3.11 25.71 21.27
C PRO A 679 4.15 26.71 20.78
N ALA A 680 3.95 28.00 21.06
CA ALA A 680 4.83 29.07 20.58
C ALA A 680 6.28 28.90 21.04
N GLU A 681 6.48 28.40 22.26
CA GLU A 681 7.79 28.10 22.82
C GLU A 681 8.56 27.05 22.00
N ASN A 682 7.87 26.11 21.34
CA ASN A 682 8.53 25.08 20.53
C ASN A 682 9.18 25.70 19.30
N TRP A 683 8.50 26.64 18.62
CA TRP A 683 9.04 27.33 17.44
C TRP A 683 10.34 28.08 17.73
N MET A 684 10.59 28.46 18.98
CA MET A 684 11.78 29.20 19.41
C MET A 684 12.94 28.28 19.84
N ARG A 685 12.74 26.96 19.90
CA ARG A 685 13.78 26.00 20.27
C ARG A 685 14.73 25.76 19.11
N GLU A 686 16.01 25.55 19.43
CA GLU A 686 17.07 25.35 18.43
C GLU A 686 16.80 24.16 17.49
N ALA A 687 16.32 23.03 18.05
CA ALA A 687 15.98 21.83 17.28
C ALA A 687 14.84 22.06 16.26
N TRP A 688 13.98 23.06 16.49
CA TRP A 688 12.82 23.36 15.66
C TRP A 688 13.13 24.35 14.54
N LEU A 689 14.24 25.09 14.62
CA LEU A 689 14.55 26.18 13.69
C LEU A 689 14.43 25.82 12.20
N PRO A 690 14.85 24.63 11.72
CA PRO A 690 14.63 24.25 10.33
C PRO A 690 13.15 24.20 9.93
N LEU A 691 12.28 23.71 10.81
CA LEU A 691 10.83 23.68 10.60
C LEU A 691 10.20 25.05 10.83
N THR A 692 10.68 25.82 11.82
CA THR A 692 10.24 27.20 12.07
C THR A 692 10.45 28.07 10.82
N ALA A 693 11.62 28.00 10.19
CA ALA A 693 11.92 28.74 8.97
C ALA A 693 10.98 28.39 7.81
N ARG A 694 10.71 27.09 7.64
CA ARG A 694 9.76 26.57 6.64
C ARG A 694 8.33 27.03 6.93
N ALA A 695 7.89 26.97 8.19
CA ALA A 695 6.58 27.45 8.63
C ALA A 695 6.43 28.97 8.45
N ARG A 696 7.49 29.76 8.72
CA ARG A 696 7.52 31.21 8.48
C ARG A 696 7.32 31.55 7.01
N ARG A 697 7.99 30.83 6.10
CA ARG A 697 7.80 30.96 4.65
C ARG A 697 6.39 30.60 4.21
N LEU A 698 5.82 29.51 4.73
CA LEU A 698 4.44 29.14 4.47
C LEU A 698 3.47 30.26 4.92
N ALA A 699 3.71 30.83 6.10
CA ALA A 699 2.89 31.87 6.70
C ALA A 699 3.01 33.24 5.99
N ALA A 700 4.16 33.53 5.38
CA ALA A 700 4.43 34.73 4.60
C ALA A 700 3.99 34.62 3.12
N ALA A 701 3.63 33.42 2.64
CA ALA A 701 3.24 33.20 1.26
C ALA A 701 1.95 33.96 0.91
N ASP A 702 1.96 34.66 -0.23
CA ASP A 702 0.79 35.36 -0.77
C ASP A 702 -0.18 34.34 -1.40
N ALA A 703 -1.05 33.76 -0.57
CA ALA A 703 -2.05 32.78 -0.98
C ALA A 703 -3.48 33.34 -0.83
N VAL A 704 -4.30 33.18 -1.88
CA VAL A 704 -5.72 33.53 -1.82
C VAL A 704 -6.47 32.46 -1.03
N LEU A 705 -6.71 32.74 0.26
CA LEU A 705 -7.35 31.86 1.21
C LEU A 705 -8.79 32.30 1.56
N GLY A 706 -9.64 31.37 2.00
CA GLY A 706 -10.96 31.70 2.54
C GLY A 706 -10.87 32.27 3.98
N PRO A 707 -11.93 32.91 4.50
CA PRO A 707 -11.87 33.66 5.77
C PRO A 707 -11.35 32.85 6.96
N GLN A 708 -11.80 31.60 7.10
CA GLN A 708 -11.38 30.73 8.20
C GLN A 708 -9.90 30.34 8.10
N ALA A 709 -9.43 30.00 6.89
CA ALA A 709 -8.02 29.70 6.67
C ALA A 709 -7.13 30.94 6.87
N GLN A 710 -7.63 32.14 6.51
CA GLN A 710 -6.92 33.40 6.80
C GLN A 710 -6.80 33.67 8.30
N GLN A 711 -7.85 33.40 9.09
CA GLN A 711 -7.80 33.54 10.55
C GLN A 711 -6.77 32.57 11.17
N LEU A 712 -6.75 31.32 10.73
CA LEU A 712 -5.77 30.34 11.19
C LEU A 712 -4.34 30.69 10.76
N LEU A 713 -4.16 31.21 9.54
CA LEU A 713 -2.86 31.69 9.08
C LEU A 713 -2.37 32.87 9.93
N ALA A 714 -3.26 33.80 10.30
CA ALA A 714 -2.92 34.89 11.20
C ALA A 714 -2.52 34.39 12.60
N ALA A 715 -3.25 33.43 13.16
CA ALA A 715 -2.87 32.79 14.43
C ALA A 715 -1.51 32.06 14.35
N LEU A 716 -1.21 31.41 13.21
CA LEU A 716 0.10 30.80 12.98
C LEU A 716 1.20 31.86 12.90
N ARG A 717 0.94 33.01 12.25
CA ARG A 717 1.90 34.12 12.17
C ARG A 717 2.25 34.69 13.54
N ASP A 718 1.26 34.84 14.40
CA ASP A 718 1.43 35.26 15.80
C ASP A 718 2.31 34.25 16.56
N GLY A 719 1.97 32.96 16.51
CA GLY A 719 2.75 31.90 17.17
C GLY A 719 4.19 31.73 16.66
N LEU A 720 4.48 32.16 15.42
CA LEU A 720 5.82 32.15 14.81
C LEU A 720 6.60 33.45 15.05
N GLY A 721 6.01 34.46 15.71
CA GLY A 721 6.64 35.76 15.93
C GLY A 721 6.92 36.55 14.64
N LEU A 722 6.01 36.46 13.65
CA LEU A 722 6.16 37.19 12.37
C LEU A 722 5.64 38.63 12.43
N GLU A 723 4.77 38.96 13.39
CA GLU A 723 4.21 40.32 13.50
C GLU A 723 5.17 41.30 14.17
N ASP A 724 5.82 40.88 15.25
CA ASP A 724 6.80 41.70 15.96
C ASP A 724 8.17 41.69 15.27
N GLY A 725 8.53 40.55 14.66
CA GLY A 725 9.85 40.34 14.07
C GLY A 725 10.99 40.45 15.10
N PRO A 726 12.23 40.11 14.71
CA PRO A 726 13.39 40.30 15.58
C PRO A 726 13.76 41.80 15.67
N ASP A 727 14.17 42.27 16.85
CA ASP A 727 14.60 43.66 17.07
C ASP A 727 15.91 44.03 16.33
N GLN A 728 16.61 43.04 15.76
CA GLN A 728 17.90 43.22 15.11
C GLN A 728 17.78 43.84 13.72
N THR A 729 18.64 44.82 13.44
CA THR A 729 18.88 45.29 12.06
C THR A 729 19.88 44.37 11.37
N VAL A 730 19.56 43.93 10.15
CA VAL A 730 20.35 42.98 9.38
C VAL A 730 20.94 43.63 8.13
N TYR A 731 22.26 43.58 7.99
CA TYR A 731 22.95 44.02 6.77
C TYR A 731 23.30 42.83 5.88
N LEU A 732 23.00 42.91 4.58
CA LEU A 732 23.29 41.86 3.61
C LEU A 732 24.57 42.19 2.84
N GLN A 733 25.66 41.49 3.14
CA GLN A 733 26.92 41.52 2.40
C GLN A 733 27.02 40.30 1.47
N PHE A 734 27.19 40.52 0.16
CA PHE A 734 27.20 39.44 -0.81
C PHE A 734 28.38 39.48 -1.78
N ALA A 735 28.81 38.29 -2.22
CA ALA A 735 29.77 38.09 -3.30
C ALA A 735 29.22 37.09 -4.32
N GLY A 736 29.53 37.27 -5.61
CA GLY A 736 29.13 36.33 -6.68
C GLY A 736 27.67 36.38 -7.11
N TYR A 737 26.76 37.03 -6.38
CA TYR A 737 25.40 37.34 -6.83
C TYR A 737 25.37 38.56 -7.76
N THR A 738 24.37 38.63 -8.64
CA THR A 738 23.97 39.90 -9.25
C THR A 738 23.25 40.78 -8.22
N HIS A 739 23.27 42.10 -8.43
CA HIS A 739 22.52 43.02 -7.57
C HIS A 739 21.03 42.67 -7.50
N ASP A 740 20.41 42.31 -8.63
CA ASP A 740 19.00 41.90 -8.68
C ASP A 740 18.73 40.65 -7.83
N GLN A 741 19.64 39.67 -7.84
CA GLN A 741 19.51 38.48 -7.00
C GLN A 741 19.60 38.82 -5.51
N ALA A 742 20.51 39.71 -5.12
CA ALA A 742 20.62 40.17 -3.73
C ALA A 742 19.37 40.96 -3.30
N VAL A 743 18.80 41.78 -4.18
CA VAL A 743 17.54 42.50 -3.93
C VAL A 743 16.38 41.54 -3.73
N VAL A 744 16.28 40.48 -4.53
CA VAL A 744 15.25 39.44 -4.38
C VAL A 744 15.39 38.75 -3.03
N LEU A 745 16.58 38.27 -2.68
CA LEU A 745 16.84 37.61 -1.40
C LEU A 745 16.49 38.50 -0.20
N ARG A 746 16.90 39.78 -0.25
CA ARG A 746 16.55 40.76 0.78
C ARG A 746 15.03 40.89 0.93
N LYS A 747 14.30 41.02 -0.18
CA LYS A 747 12.83 41.17 -0.15
C LYS A 747 12.14 39.92 0.42
N GLU A 748 12.65 38.74 0.11
CA GLU A 748 12.14 37.49 0.69
C GLU A 748 12.31 37.48 2.22
N LEU A 749 13.48 37.86 2.73
CA LEU A 749 13.73 37.94 4.16
C LEU A 749 12.93 39.06 4.84
N GLN A 750 12.75 40.20 4.18
CA GLN A 750 11.85 41.27 4.68
C GLN A 750 10.41 40.79 4.81
N ALA A 751 9.93 39.93 3.91
CA ALA A 751 8.59 39.33 4.02
C ALA A 751 8.45 38.39 5.24
N LEU A 752 9.57 37.92 5.79
CA LEU A 752 9.64 37.18 7.05
C LEU A 752 9.82 38.10 8.27
N GLY A 753 9.75 39.43 8.11
CA GLY A 753 9.82 40.39 9.22
C GLY A 753 11.24 40.84 9.60
N TRP A 754 12.27 40.53 8.79
CA TRP A 754 13.63 41.02 9.06
C TRP A 754 13.81 42.49 8.63
N ASP A 755 14.34 43.33 9.52
CA ASP A 755 14.73 44.71 9.20
C ASP A 755 16.04 44.72 8.38
N MET A 756 15.91 44.87 7.07
CA MET A 756 17.05 44.86 6.14
C MET A 756 17.13 46.17 5.33
N PRO A 757 17.88 47.19 5.78
CA PRO A 757 17.87 48.50 5.14
C PRO A 757 18.54 48.52 3.76
N ARG A 758 19.63 47.76 3.57
CA ARG A 758 20.40 47.74 2.30
C ARG A 758 21.25 46.48 2.13
N GLU A 759 21.58 46.22 0.88
CA GLU A 759 22.50 45.19 0.39
C GLU A 759 23.81 45.84 -0.12
N GLU A 760 24.93 45.18 0.15
CA GLU A 760 26.27 45.66 -0.21
C GLU A 760 27.09 44.54 -0.84
N GLN A 761 27.71 44.83 -1.98
CA GLN A 761 28.61 43.87 -2.64
C GLN A 761 30.00 43.96 -2.02
N ILE A 762 30.50 42.84 -1.47
CA ILE A 762 31.80 42.77 -0.82
C ILE A 762 32.51 41.48 -1.25
N ASP A 763 33.63 41.60 -1.96
CA ASP A 763 34.39 40.43 -2.47
C ASP A 763 34.81 39.47 -1.35
N ALA A 764 35.09 39.99 -0.15
CA ALA A 764 35.45 39.19 1.02
C ALA A 764 34.31 38.29 1.54
N ALA A 765 33.06 38.47 1.09
CA ALA A 765 31.94 37.56 1.41
C ALA A 765 31.99 36.22 0.67
N GLN A 766 32.87 36.08 -0.32
CA GLN A 766 32.97 34.89 -1.15
C GLN A 766 33.24 33.63 -0.31
N GLY A 767 32.33 32.65 -0.39
CA GLY A 767 32.49 31.34 0.23
C GLY A 767 32.35 31.31 1.75
N LEU A 768 32.01 32.42 2.40
CA LEU A 768 31.87 32.45 3.86
C LEU A 768 30.56 31.83 4.33
N ASN A 769 29.43 32.25 3.74
CA ASN A 769 28.08 31.76 4.07
C ASN A 769 27.82 31.81 5.60
N GLN A 770 27.89 33.01 6.18
CA GLN A 770 27.77 33.23 7.63
C GLN A 770 26.70 34.27 7.96
N VAL A 771 25.99 34.08 9.07
CA VAL A 771 25.26 35.13 9.78
C VAL A 771 26.09 35.51 11.00
N ARG A 772 26.69 36.68 11.00
CA ARG A 772 27.55 37.17 12.07
C ARG A 772 26.76 37.98 13.08
N TYR A 773 27.03 37.75 14.36
CA TYR A 773 26.34 38.39 15.47
C TYR A 773 27.31 38.78 16.59
N HIS A 774 26.87 39.63 17.52
CA HIS A 774 27.67 39.99 18.68
C HIS A 774 27.74 38.84 19.69
N GLU A 775 28.94 38.32 19.95
CA GLU A 775 29.16 37.12 20.77
C GLU A 775 28.59 37.21 22.20
N GLY A 776 28.54 38.41 22.78
CA GLY A 776 28.03 38.63 24.14
C GLY A 776 26.51 38.80 24.27
N SER A 777 25.72 38.63 23.21
CA SER A 777 24.26 38.82 23.22
C SER A 777 23.53 37.53 22.84
N GLU A 778 22.84 36.89 23.80
CA GLU A 778 22.06 35.68 23.51
C GLU A 778 20.87 35.98 22.59
N ALA A 779 20.30 37.18 22.68
CA ALA A 779 19.24 37.63 21.77
C ALA A 779 19.75 37.70 20.32
N ASP A 780 20.95 38.24 20.10
CA ASP A 780 21.55 38.30 18.76
C ASP A 780 21.96 36.90 18.29
N ALA A 781 22.42 36.02 19.19
CA ALA A 781 22.74 34.63 18.88
C ALA A 781 21.49 33.87 18.42
N ALA A 782 20.38 33.98 19.15
CA ALA A 782 19.10 33.36 18.79
C ALA A 782 18.57 33.87 17.45
N ALA A 783 18.57 35.20 17.25
CA ALA A 783 18.17 35.81 15.99
C ALA A 783 19.07 35.37 14.82
N ALA A 784 20.39 35.30 15.02
CA ALA A 784 21.31 34.84 13.99
C ALA A 784 21.08 33.38 13.60
N ARG A 785 20.78 32.49 14.56
CA ARG A 785 20.43 31.09 14.29
C ARG A 785 19.12 30.98 13.49
N LEU A 786 18.10 31.77 13.84
CA LEU A 786 16.83 31.83 13.09
C LEU A 786 17.03 32.36 11.67
N LEU A 787 17.78 33.45 11.50
CA LEU A 787 18.11 34.02 10.19
C LEU A 787 18.90 33.04 9.32
N ALA A 788 19.86 32.32 9.91
CA ALA A 788 20.58 31.26 9.22
C ALA A 788 19.62 30.14 8.76
N ALA A 789 18.65 29.75 9.59
CA ALA A 789 17.62 28.77 9.19
C ALA A 789 16.71 29.29 8.07
N ASP A 790 16.29 30.56 8.11
CA ASP A 790 15.50 31.22 7.05
C ASP A 790 16.27 31.26 5.72
N LEU A 791 17.58 31.51 5.76
CA LEU A 791 18.48 31.45 4.59
C LEU A 791 18.65 30.04 4.06
N ARG A 792 18.82 29.02 4.92
CA ARG A 792 18.87 27.62 4.50
C ARG A 792 17.57 27.17 3.82
N ALA A 793 16.42 27.57 4.38
CA ALA A 793 15.12 27.34 3.76
C ALA A 793 14.93 28.09 2.42
N ALA A 794 15.78 29.09 2.12
CA ALA A 794 15.86 29.75 0.81
C ALA A 794 16.70 28.98 -0.22
N GLY A 795 17.33 27.87 0.17
CA GLY A 795 18.28 27.13 -0.66
C GLY A 795 19.75 27.45 -0.37
N HIS A 796 20.07 28.21 0.68
CA HIS A 796 21.45 28.46 1.11
C HIS A 796 21.87 27.50 2.23
N SER A 797 21.97 26.20 1.90
CA SER A 797 22.15 25.11 2.88
C SER A 797 23.41 25.23 3.76
N GLU A 798 24.46 25.90 3.27
CA GLU A 798 25.76 26.03 3.96
C GLU A 798 25.81 27.16 4.99
N VAL A 799 24.76 27.98 5.12
CA VAL A 799 24.82 29.17 5.99
C VAL A 799 24.93 28.78 7.47
N THR A 800 25.81 29.42 8.24
CA THR A 800 25.95 29.18 9.70
C THR A 800 25.97 30.48 10.52
N ALA A 801 25.49 30.45 11.76
CA ALA A 801 25.60 31.59 12.68
C ALA A 801 26.98 31.61 13.37
N VAL A 802 27.63 32.78 13.45
CA VAL A 802 28.99 32.94 14.00
C VAL A 802 29.07 34.17 14.91
N GLY A 803 29.50 33.96 16.15
CA GLY A 803 29.73 35.04 17.12
C GLY A 803 31.02 35.79 16.85
N MET A 804 30.96 37.12 16.91
CA MET A 804 32.08 38.03 16.63
C MET A 804 32.05 39.22 17.59
N GLU A 805 33.17 39.50 18.26
CA GLU A 805 33.27 40.66 19.17
C GLU A 805 33.12 42.02 18.45
N ILE A 806 33.47 42.09 17.16
CA ILE A 806 33.47 43.34 16.38
C ILE A 806 32.06 43.81 15.96
N ILE A 807 31.07 42.91 15.98
CA ILE A 807 29.69 43.21 15.59
C ILE A 807 29.02 43.94 16.75
N ARG A 808 28.29 45.03 16.47
CA ARG A 808 27.58 45.76 17.52
C ARG A 808 26.34 44.97 17.96
N ASN A 809 26.04 45.01 19.24
CA ASN A 809 24.80 44.46 19.79
C ASN A 809 23.57 45.04 19.06
N GLY A 810 22.62 44.18 18.68
CA GLY A 810 21.43 44.53 17.89
C GLY A 810 21.66 44.61 16.38
N ILE A 811 22.85 44.24 15.89
CA ILE A 811 23.19 44.19 14.46
C ILE A 811 23.55 42.75 14.08
N LEU A 812 22.99 42.28 12.96
CA LEU A 812 23.42 41.06 12.29
C LEU A 812 24.01 41.39 10.93
N GLU A 813 25.03 40.64 10.52
CA GLU A 813 25.63 40.75 9.18
C GLU A 813 25.54 39.42 8.45
N VAL A 814 24.87 39.39 7.31
CA VAL A 814 24.77 38.21 6.44
C VAL A 814 25.86 38.29 5.39
N TRP A 815 26.83 37.39 5.45
CA TRP A 815 27.93 37.27 4.50
C TRP A 815 27.69 36.05 3.62
N ILE A 816 27.22 36.23 2.38
CA ILE A 816 26.72 35.14 1.55
C ILE A 816 27.27 35.13 0.12
N SER A 817 27.37 33.93 -0.46
CA SER A 817 27.67 33.69 -1.87
C SER A 817 26.74 32.64 -2.49
N PRO A 818 26.64 32.52 -3.83
CA PRO A 818 25.81 31.51 -4.48
C PRO A 818 26.14 30.09 -3.99
N PRO A 819 25.14 29.21 -3.82
CA PRO A 819 25.37 27.83 -3.39
C PRO A 819 26.29 27.10 -4.38
N ALA A 820 27.15 26.21 -3.85
CA ALA A 820 28.08 25.43 -4.65
C ALA A 820 27.34 24.66 -5.77
N GLY A 821 27.66 24.98 -7.03
CA GLY A 821 27.00 24.41 -8.22
C GLY A 821 26.18 25.41 -9.06
N ALA A 822 25.78 26.56 -8.50
CA ALA A 822 25.10 27.62 -9.27
C ALA A 822 26.05 28.43 -10.16
N ALA A 823 27.37 28.38 -9.89
CA ALA A 823 28.40 29.17 -10.58
C ALA A 823 28.80 28.64 -11.99
N ALA A 824 28.30 27.48 -12.43
CA ALA A 824 28.68 26.89 -13.73
C ALA A 824 27.84 27.38 -14.93
N GLY A 825 27.01 28.41 -14.74
CA GLY A 825 25.95 28.77 -15.68
C GLY A 825 26.11 30.04 -16.50
N VAL A 826 27.27 30.73 -16.54
CA VAL A 826 27.48 31.87 -17.46
C VAL A 826 28.94 31.96 -17.89
N GLU A 827 29.39 31.02 -18.72
CA GLU A 827 30.56 31.28 -19.56
C GLU A 827 30.07 32.14 -20.74
N VAL A 828 30.37 33.44 -20.69
CA VAL A 828 30.15 34.36 -21.81
C VAL A 828 30.94 33.82 -23.00
N ARG A 829 30.24 33.21 -23.97
CA ARG A 829 30.81 32.90 -25.29
C ARG A 829 31.43 34.19 -25.84
N ARG A 830 32.77 34.26 -25.85
CA ARG A 830 33.48 35.24 -26.67
C ARG A 830 33.12 34.97 -28.13
N PRO A 831 32.75 35.98 -28.92
CA PRO A 831 32.51 35.79 -30.35
C PRO A 831 33.83 35.41 -31.03
N GLU A 832 33.82 34.30 -31.76
CA GLU A 832 34.89 33.89 -32.66
C GLU A 832 35.15 34.99 -33.70
N PRO A 833 36.42 35.31 -34.03
CA PRO A 833 36.72 36.23 -35.12
C PRO A 833 36.35 35.59 -36.46
N ALA A 834 35.62 36.34 -37.29
CA ALA A 834 35.22 35.94 -38.64
C ALA A 834 36.45 35.53 -39.50
N PRO A 835 36.33 34.52 -40.38
CA PRO A 835 37.41 34.14 -41.27
C PRO A 835 37.70 35.29 -42.23
N ARG A 836 38.99 35.62 -42.38
CA ARG A 836 39.47 36.52 -43.43
C ARG A 836 39.54 35.74 -44.74
N ASP A 837 38.83 36.22 -45.75
CA ASP A 837 39.24 36.14 -47.16
C ASP A 837 40.13 37.35 -47.50
#